data_AF-A0A6B2CW80-F1
#
_entry.id   AF-A0A6B2CW80-F1
#
_cell.length_a   1.000
_cell.length_b   1.000
_cell.length_c   1.000
_cell.angle_alpha   90.00
_cell.angle_beta   90.00
_cell.angle_gamma   90.00
#
_symmetry.space_group_name_H-M   'P 1'
#
loop_
_entity.id
_entity.type
_entity.pdbx_description
1 polymer ?
#
loop_
_entity_poly.entity_id
_entity_poly.type
_entity_poly.pdbx_seq_one_letter_code
_entity_poly.pdbx_strand_id
1 'polypeptide(L)'
;MEMWRRCGEAASAAALYSVYSGLYSEAVVSSVASAVALVDVGRFREAVEYVQKAAKALYEAAKEAFERMKVTVQRLVELFVEAITRVLAWIDEHRAYLFLMAAVAAGVVALSAALNMWGLVEFDKLAYAASLTPFIPAGVREHPREEAFKVLREAPDPYKRFKEIAKAANAGEVKLAEPWESLRVLILPTPSEESRLMKGKAYRELDEGKKKALFYAVLALEEAFGVYRSALREVVEGLGKAVQRVEVGEEPFRRVVYMADLGLLTQLAEEEGKAFEDALKILRKRLNEYAVRHVLRDLLDVDEDMARRLAEAKAPELSEFSGVNFGVKAYAALIAYREYTLGRRGAFGKAAWHWLEEGGSAWLFYYAPNTARIEAERAKVERPAEVGEMVAEAFRRLFLKPGADHYSRFVEELVKGGKLALMFEKETESSYVFKLYNMREGGGLVDLGIELWIEKVGKGIIYALKFDDVERWLEFFKPELETAMKAAEEVGGRLPVEDRLPYMLSWATSDVAITRKKTMRALAMSTSHLWQFAETHALFGWSVVGLSMSLTLEGPKLVVVVGAPLKNLDDAIRISAEGGWLKMLGTKAGLEDLIHVKSWDGLKQWVADHWGEVLGAVNELLKEDVEIGSGFDLAGALKKLEGLKSELGDDKTARKVIAPALLLIQAERLGVNEETLSYFAAVISDAVGGDGFVSAAMRVVILTSGEREIDLLWAATLAAYGIKTKAVNVGSGYQVVASGDDAVKLADLYFLYGPPLLEGDEKVINHKLVEVVRLGARGLGISWERLRPTKSGGAADLIISVSGAAVKYNVYLRGDAIVLKFQSTNRGRVELAARLLRLAGVTAEVKREGVEGMWYIEVTTDKLAAGREELRKVLAEIVKRAVENDLVDAGKAEGWLVKLEEGLVLAEELSKYGMWLSGGGALIIRFGSTSRDSIEQEAAWLEKMGLREGRHFSVKMPEGGKNGYVSILREGLAHAAWLSVRGSGEQQKLAADFVKYILERAKKKGGAFYEKVKEIIDEGMSRGSLTLEGFEKRVEVNGEEHTVKVEGWSAELEKGKSGKPLLRIKITAKVDDVLREYAITYGRYDGNTAKAFAYASADAPGGREADAKRFAAVIKALTGREPGVYLRSDGTIEIECGREHLDGFWRYKELADAIEKWLEQTEG
;
A
#
# COMPACT_ATOMS: atom_id res chain seq x y z
N MET A 1 55.73 22.29 8.62
CA MET A 1 56.41 22.27 9.94
C MET A 1 55.77 21.15 10.76
N GLU A 2 56.08 19.86 10.66
CA GLU A 2 57.32 19.13 10.33
C GLU A 2 58.50 19.45 11.26
N MET A 3 58.32 19.23 12.58
CA MET A 3 59.42 18.92 13.51
C MET A 3 59.00 18.34 14.89
N TRP A 4 57.82 17.72 15.04
CA TRP A 4 57.37 17.14 16.33
C TRP A 4 56.87 15.69 16.22
N ARG A 5 57.43 14.92 15.27
CA ARG A 5 57.38 13.44 15.27
C ARG A 5 58.75 12.92 15.69
N ARG A 6 58.77 12.01 16.67
CA ARG A 6 59.91 11.25 17.25
C ARG A 6 60.51 11.83 18.55
N CYS A 7 59.87 11.50 19.68
CA CYS A 7 60.49 11.02 20.93
C CYS A 7 59.43 11.01 22.05
N GLY A 8 58.66 9.92 22.18
CA GLY A 8 57.69 9.79 23.28
C GLY A 8 56.82 8.52 23.33
N GLU A 9 57.00 7.55 22.43
CA GLU A 9 56.09 6.39 22.36
C GLU A 9 56.51 5.19 23.23
N ALA A 10 57.73 5.15 23.77
CA ALA A 10 58.19 3.98 24.54
C ALA A 10 57.98 4.11 26.07
N ALA A 11 57.93 5.32 26.63
CA ALA A 11 57.75 5.52 28.07
C ALA A 11 56.27 5.54 28.51
N SER A 12 55.34 5.90 27.60
CA SER A 12 53.91 5.94 27.90
C SER A 12 53.31 4.52 27.96
N ALA A 13 53.70 3.63 27.05
CA ALA A 13 53.15 2.27 26.97
C ALA A 13 53.42 1.41 28.22
N ALA A 14 54.61 1.51 28.82
CA ALA A 14 54.94 0.75 30.04
C ALA A 14 54.22 1.28 31.29
N ALA A 15 54.02 2.60 31.38
CA ALA A 15 53.24 3.21 32.46
C ALA A 15 51.74 2.91 32.32
N LEU A 16 51.23 2.94 31.08
CA LEU A 16 49.87 2.53 30.71
C LEU A 16 49.58 1.08 31.09
N TYR A 17 50.53 0.17 30.83
CA TYR A 17 50.38 -1.25 31.14
C TYR A 17 50.35 -1.52 32.65
N SER A 18 51.12 -0.79 33.45
CA SER A 18 51.16 -0.92 34.92
C SER A 18 49.86 -0.45 35.60
N VAL A 19 49.24 0.62 35.09
CA VAL A 19 47.96 1.13 35.62
C VAL A 19 46.80 0.22 35.19
N TYR A 20 46.84 -0.27 33.96
CA TYR A 20 45.88 -1.26 33.47
C TYR A 20 45.98 -2.57 34.26
N SER A 21 47.19 -3.07 34.57
CA SER A 21 47.34 -4.29 35.37
C SER A 21 47.00 -4.09 36.86
N GLY A 22 47.06 -2.86 37.39
CA GLY A 22 46.62 -2.54 38.75
C GLY A 22 45.09 -2.47 38.89
N LEU A 23 44.41 -1.83 37.91
CA LEU A 23 42.95 -1.75 37.82
C LEU A 23 42.30 -3.14 37.65
N TYR A 24 42.96 -4.03 36.93
CA TYR A 24 42.55 -5.42 36.72
C TYR A 24 43.34 -6.41 37.59
N SER A 25 43.97 -5.94 38.66
CA SER A 25 44.69 -6.83 39.57
C SER A 25 43.71 -7.84 40.18
N GLU A 26 44.18 -9.08 40.33
CA GLU A 26 43.39 -10.17 40.89
C GLU A 26 42.80 -9.79 42.25
N ALA A 27 43.50 -8.95 43.03
CA ALA A 27 43.01 -8.40 44.29
C ALA A 27 41.77 -7.49 44.15
N VAL A 28 41.72 -6.62 43.14
CA VAL A 28 40.57 -5.71 42.89
C VAL A 28 39.40 -6.50 42.31
N VAL A 29 39.67 -7.38 41.34
CA VAL A 29 38.63 -8.19 40.67
C VAL A 29 38.03 -9.23 41.62
N SER A 30 38.86 -9.91 42.41
CA SER A 30 38.41 -10.89 43.44
C SER A 30 37.61 -10.23 44.55
N SER A 31 38.01 -9.04 45.00
CA SER A 31 37.29 -8.31 46.05
C SER A 31 35.93 -7.79 45.57
N VAL A 32 35.84 -7.33 44.32
CA VAL A 32 34.56 -6.90 43.71
C VAL A 32 33.65 -8.11 43.43
N ALA A 33 34.18 -9.20 42.90
CA ALA A 33 33.42 -10.43 42.68
C ALA A 33 32.89 -11.04 44.00
N SER A 34 33.71 -11.03 45.05
CA SER A 34 33.31 -11.50 46.39
C SER A 34 32.26 -10.59 47.03
N ALA A 35 32.34 -9.27 46.80
CA ALA A 35 31.33 -8.32 47.26
C ALA A 35 29.98 -8.53 46.55
N VAL A 36 29.98 -8.81 45.24
CA VAL A 36 28.78 -9.11 44.47
C VAL A 36 28.15 -10.43 44.92
N ALA A 37 28.96 -11.48 45.09
CA ALA A 37 28.48 -12.77 45.58
C ALA A 37 27.89 -12.69 47.00
N LEU A 38 28.46 -11.86 47.89
CA LEU A 38 27.93 -11.66 49.25
C LEU A 38 26.66 -10.78 49.29
N VAL A 39 26.45 -9.93 48.27
CA VAL A 39 25.22 -9.16 48.08
C VAL A 39 24.07 -10.05 47.64
N ASP A 40 24.31 -11.01 46.73
CA ASP A 40 23.29 -11.93 46.23
C ASP A 40 22.72 -12.88 47.31
N VAL A 41 23.48 -13.12 48.39
CA VAL A 41 23.04 -13.89 49.58
C VAL A 41 22.67 -13.01 50.78
N GLY A 42 22.54 -11.69 50.60
CA GLY A 42 22.01 -10.77 51.61
C GLY A 42 22.96 -10.40 52.76
N ARG A 43 24.28 -10.66 52.62
CA ARG A 43 25.31 -10.39 53.63
C ARG A 43 26.00 -9.03 53.41
N PHE A 44 25.20 -7.98 53.40
CA PHE A 44 25.63 -6.62 53.03
C PHE A 44 26.75 -6.03 53.90
N ARG A 45 26.82 -6.37 55.19
CA ARG A 45 27.85 -5.85 56.11
C ARG A 45 29.25 -6.36 55.74
N GLU A 46 29.35 -7.58 55.23
CA GLU A 46 30.62 -8.19 54.83
C GLU A 46 31.02 -7.77 53.41
N ALA A 47 30.04 -7.54 52.52
CA ALA A 47 30.29 -6.99 51.19
C ALA A 47 30.94 -5.59 51.25
N VAL A 48 30.59 -4.76 52.25
CA VAL A 48 31.20 -3.44 52.48
C VAL A 48 32.68 -3.53 52.82
N GLU A 49 33.12 -4.55 53.58
CA GLU A 49 34.54 -4.74 53.94
C GLU A 49 35.40 -5.10 52.71
N TYR A 50 34.85 -5.86 51.76
CA TYR A 50 35.54 -6.20 50.52
C TYR A 50 35.63 -5.01 49.54
N VAL A 51 34.62 -4.14 49.53
CA VAL A 51 34.64 -2.90 48.74
C VAL A 51 35.65 -1.89 49.30
N GLN A 52 35.79 -1.79 50.63
CA GLN A 52 36.82 -0.96 51.25
C GLN A 52 38.24 -1.47 50.92
N LYS A 53 38.44 -2.80 50.82
CA LYS A 53 39.71 -3.38 50.36
C LYS A 53 40.00 -3.08 48.88
N ALA A 54 38.99 -3.18 48.01
CA ALA A 54 39.12 -2.82 46.59
C ALA A 54 39.47 -1.33 46.39
N ALA A 55 38.80 -0.44 47.12
CA ALA A 55 39.05 1.01 47.07
C ALA A 55 40.46 1.37 47.57
N LYS A 56 40.96 0.70 48.61
CA LYS A 56 42.31 0.90 49.14
C LYS A 56 43.40 0.40 48.19
N ALA A 57 43.16 -0.71 47.50
CA ALA A 57 44.07 -1.24 46.48
C ALA A 57 44.16 -0.31 45.25
N LEU A 58 43.03 0.26 44.83
CA LEU A 58 42.99 1.26 43.76
C LEU A 58 43.71 2.56 44.12
N TYR A 59 43.61 2.99 45.38
CA TYR A 59 44.31 4.16 45.90
C TYR A 59 45.85 4.00 45.86
N GLU A 60 46.38 2.85 46.30
CA GLU A 60 47.84 2.60 46.27
C GLU A 60 48.37 2.44 44.84
N ALA A 61 47.63 1.76 43.95
CA ALA A 61 48.01 1.63 42.54
C ALA A 61 48.06 2.98 41.80
N ALA A 62 47.13 3.89 42.12
CA ALA A 62 47.13 5.24 41.59
C ALA A 62 48.31 6.07 42.14
N LYS A 63 48.56 6.01 43.46
CA LYS A 63 49.65 6.74 44.12
C LYS A 63 51.03 6.38 43.56
N GLU A 64 51.29 5.10 43.33
CA GLU A 64 52.56 4.60 42.78
C GLU A 64 52.80 5.06 41.32
N ALA A 65 51.72 5.21 40.53
CA ALA A 65 51.78 5.76 39.18
C ALA A 65 52.01 7.27 39.15
N PHE A 66 51.45 8.02 40.11
CA PHE A 66 51.61 9.47 40.20
C PHE A 66 52.96 9.92 40.79
N GLU A 67 53.59 9.14 41.68
CA GLU A 67 54.96 9.43 42.18
C GLU A 67 56.02 9.38 41.06
N ARG A 68 55.79 8.64 39.98
CA ARG A 68 56.69 8.55 38.81
C ARG A 68 56.63 9.78 37.88
N MET A 69 55.60 10.61 37.97
CA MET A 69 55.33 11.76 37.08
C MET A 69 55.52 13.13 37.77
N LYS A 70 56.69 13.36 38.36
CA LYS A 70 57.02 14.55 39.17
C LYS A 70 56.49 15.91 38.63
N VAL A 71 55.72 16.58 39.51
CA VAL A 71 55.57 18.05 39.74
C VAL A 71 54.41 18.85 39.10
N THR A 72 53.54 18.33 38.23
CA THR A 72 52.47 19.20 37.63
C THR A 72 51.02 18.79 37.87
N VAL A 73 50.73 17.90 38.84
CA VAL A 73 49.37 17.35 39.06
C VAL A 73 48.91 17.46 40.53
N GLN A 74 49.43 18.44 41.27
CA GLN A 74 49.16 18.56 42.71
C GLN A 74 47.68 18.88 43.04
N ARG A 75 47.02 19.70 42.21
CA ARG A 75 45.60 20.09 42.36
C ARG A 75 44.62 18.94 42.07
N LEU A 76 45.02 18.01 41.21
CA LEU A 76 44.20 16.87 40.78
C LEU A 76 44.22 15.75 41.81
N VAL A 77 45.36 15.55 42.47
CA VAL A 77 45.49 14.62 43.61
C VAL A 77 44.69 15.10 44.81
N GLU A 78 44.68 16.41 45.11
CA GLU A 78 43.83 16.97 46.18
C GLU A 78 42.34 16.73 45.93
N LEU A 79 41.86 16.97 44.70
CA LEU A 79 40.44 16.77 44.34
C LEU A 79 40.04 15.29 44.34
N PHE A 80 40.95 14.40 43.94
CA PHE A 80 40.72 12.95 43.97
C PHE A 80 40.68 12.41 45.41
N VAL A 81 41.58 12.88 46.27
CA VAL A 81 41.61 12.55 47.70
C VAL A 81 40.39 13.13 48.42
N GLU A 82 39.95 14.34 48.09
CA GLU A 82 38.75 14.95 48.65
C GLU A 82 37.48 14.18 48.25
N ALA A 83 37.40 13.70 47.00
CA ALA A 83 36.30 12.88 46.51
C ALA A 83 36.23 11.51 47.22
N ILE A 84 37.36 10.82 47.37
CA ILE A 84 37.42 9.52 48.07
C ILE A 84 37.12 9.68 49.57
N THR A 85 37.60 10.75 50.19
CA THR A 85 37.35 11.02 51.62
C THR A 85 35.88 11.35 51.90
N ARG A 86 35.21 12.07 50.99
CA ARG A 86 33.76 12.33 51.06
C ARG A 86 32.93 11.08 50.84
N VAL A 87 33.35 10.20 49.93
CA VAL A 87 32.70 8.89 49.72
C VAL A 87 32.85 7.99 50.95
N LEU A 88 34.04 7.95 51.57
CA LEU A 88 34.27 7.20 52.81
C LEU A 88 33.45 7.74 54.00
N ALA A 89 33.35 9.06 54.16
CA ALA A 89 32.53 9.69 55.20
C ALA A 89 31.02 9.45 54.99
N TRP A 90 30.57 9.38 53.73
CA TRP A 90 29.16 9.17 53.38
C TRP A 90 28.72 7.70 53.50
N ILE A 91 29.65 6.75 53.31
CA ILE A 91 29.44 5.30 53.49
C ILE A 91 29.24 4.93 54.98
N ASP A 92 29.88 5.64 55.91
CA ASP A 92 29.71 5.41 57.35
C ASP A 92 28.32 5.84 57.89
N GLU A 93 27.59 6.70 57.17
CA GLU A 93 26.40 7.38 57.70
C GLU A 93 25.06 6.76 57.24
N HIS A 94 24.96 6.07 56.09
CA HIS A 94 23.68 5.61 55.52
C HIS A 94 23.72 4.16 54.96
N ARG A 95 23.06 3.21 55.64
CA ARG A 95 23.09 1.77 55.29
C ARG A 95 22.33 1.38 54.00
N ALA A 96 23.02 0.57 53.20
CA ALA A 96 22.60 -0.57 52.35
C ALA A 96 21.87 -0.42 50.99
N TYR A 97 21.04 0.59 50.67
CA TYR A 97 20.32 0.59 49.36
C TYR A 97 20.90 1.50 48.26
N LEU A 98 21.71 2.52 48.59
CA LEU A 98 22.30 3.45 47.60
C LEU A 98 23.70 3.05 47.09
N PHE A 99 24.18 1.85 47.44
CA PHE A 99 25.56 1.42 47.24
C PHE A 99 25.91 1.12 45.77
N LEU A 100 24.94 0.69 44.94
CA LEU A 100 25.14 0.44 43.51
C LEU A 100 25.22 1.74 42.69
N MET A 101 24.45 2.76 43.04
CA MET A 101 24.42 4.03 42.29
C MET A 101 25.67 4.89 42.56
N ALA A 102 26.23 4.84 43.77
CA ALA A 102 27.44 5.56 44.12
C ALA A 102 28.71 4.94 43.49
N ALA A 103 28.78 3.61 43.41
CA ALA A 103 29.90 2.91 42.75
C ALA A 103 29.95 3.19 41.24
N VAL A 104 28.78 3.25 40.59
CA VAL A 104 28.64 3.64 39.18
C VAL A 104 29.01 5.11 38.97
N ALA A 105 28.55 6.02 39.83
CA ALA A 105 28.88 7.44 39.75
C ALA A 105 30.38 7.72 39.97
N ALA A 106 31.02 7.05 40.93
CA ALA A 106 32.46 7.17 41.18
C ALA A 106 33.30 6.60 40.03
N GLY A 107 32.88 5.46 39.44
CA GLY A 107 33.51 4.88 38.26
C GLY A 107 33.42 5.80 37.03
N VAL A 108 32.29 6.47 36.83
CA VAL A 108 32.07 7.42 35.72
C VAL A 108 32.90 8.70 35.91
N VAL A 109 33.02 9.22 37.13
CA VAL A 109 33.82 10.41 37.42
C VAL A 109 35.33 10.11 37.30
N ALA A 110 35.79 8.94 37.75
CA ALA A 110 37.17 8.50 37.58
C ALA A 110 37.54 8.26 36.10
N LEU A 111 36.62 7.66 35.33
CA LEU A 111 36.77 7.46 33.89
C LEU A 111 36.80 8.81 33.14
N SER A 112 35.95 9.75 33.54
CA SER A 112 35.88 11.11 32.98
C SER A 112 37.15 11.93 33.26
N ALA A 113 37.73 11.81 34.46
CA ALA A 113 39.01 12.44 34.80
C ALA A 113 40.20 11.81 34.05
N ALA A 114 40.19 10.48 33.86
CA ALA A 114 41.19 9.76 33.07
C ALA A 114 41.14 10.12 31.58
N LEU A 115 39.94 10.30 31.03
CA LEU A 115 39.73 10.69 29.62
C LEU A 115 40.06 12.17 29.38
N ASN A 116 39.83 13.05 30.36
CA ASN A 116 40.15 14.48 30.27
C ASN A 116 41.66 14.78 30.31
N MET A 117 42.49 13.95 30.95
CA MET A 117 43.94 14.17 30.97
C MET A 117 44.68 13.71 29.70
N TRP A 118 44.08 12.85 28.87
CA TRP A 118 44.76 12.16 27.75
C TRP A 118 44.18 12.44 26.34
N GLY A 119 43.45 13.55 26.16
CA GLY A 119 43.23 14.16 24.84
C GLY A 119 42.54 13.29 23.78
N LEU A 120 41.70 12.32 24.19
CA LEU A 120 41.08 11.33 23.30
C LEU A 120 39.59 11.56 22.98
N VAL A 121 39.01 12.75 23.25
CA VAL A 121 37.63 13.07 22.86
C VAL A 121 37.54 14.53 22.39
N GLU A 122 36.98 14.74 21.18
CA GLU A 122 36.59 16.06 20.68
C GLU A 122 35.64 16.76 21.68
N PHE A 123 35.96 17.99 22.04
CA PHE A 123 35.32 18.82 23.09
C PHE A 123 33.79 18.99 22.99
N ASP A 124 33.14 18.57 21.90
CA ASP A 124 31.70 18.76 21.67
C ASP A 124 30.79 17.88 22.55
N LYS A 125 31.25 16.70 23.01
CA LYS A 125 30.41 15.79 23.82
C LYS A 125 30.39 16.13 25.32
N LEU A 126 31.44 16.79 25.83
CA LEU A 126 31.50 17.22 27.24
C LEU A 126 30.82 18.57 27.48
N ALA A 127 30.71 19.45 26.48
CA ALA A 127 29.85 20.63 26.58
C ALA A 127 28.37 20.24 26.72
N TYR A 128 27.95 19.14 26.07
CA TYR A 128 26.61 18.58 26.18
C TYR A 128 26.39 17.85 27.52
N ALA A 129 27.39 17.11 28.02
CA ALA A 129 27.31 16.48 29.34
C ALA A 129 27.38 17.50 30.49
N ALA A 130 28.15 18.58 30.36
CA ALA A 130 28.18 19.69 31.31
C ALA A 130 26.89 20.54 31.30
N SER A 131 26.12 20.53 30.20
CA SER A 131 24.77 21.12 30.16
C SER A 131 23.68 20.24 30.79
N LEU A 132 24.01 19.00 31.19
CA LEU A 132 23.03 18.01 31.67
C LEU A 132 23.08 17.74 33.19
N THR A 133 23.87 18.47 33.97
CA THR A 133 23.77 18.47 35.45
C THR A 133 23.59 19.89 36.02
N PRO A 134 22.81 20.04 37.09
CA PRO A 134 21.85 21.14 37.22
C PRO A 134 22.44 22.28 38.07
N PHE A 135 22.44 23.49 37.53
CA PHE A 135 22.02 24.63 38.33
C PHE A 135 20.55 24.85 37.99
N ILE A 136 19.64 24.42 38.88
CA ILE A 136 18.20 24.69 38.76
C ILE A 136 17.95 26.11 39.28
N PRO A 137 17.59 27.09 38.45
CA PRO A 137 16.80 28.20 38.95
C PRO A 137 15.40 27.65 39.25
N ALA A 138 14.94 27.82 40.49
CA ALA A 138 13.58 27.48 40.86
C ALA A 138 12.59 28.24 39.97
N GLY A 139 11.74 27.53 39.21
CA GLY A 139 10.64 28.14 38.43
C GLY A 139 10.44 27.70 36.97
N VAL A 140 11.26 26.81 36.41
CA VAL A 140 11.11 26.35 35.00
C VAL A 140 9.98 25.32 34.87
N ARG A 141 9.06 25.51 33.91
CA ARG A 141 7.93 24.60 33.63
C ARG A 141 8.37 23.52 32.63
N GLU A 142 8.39 22.24 33.02
CA GLU A 142 8.66 21.13 32.11
C GLU A 142 7.37 20.72 31.37
N HIS A 143 7.42 20.55 30.05
CA HIS A 143 6.32 19.98 29.28
C HIS A 143 6.63 18.54 28.86
N PRO A 144 5.94 17.53 29.43
CA PRO A 144 5.98 16.14 28.96
C PRO A 144 5.62 16.02 27.48
N ARG A 145 6.15 14.99 26.80
CA ARG A 145 5.91 14.71 25.36
C ARG A 145 4.42 14.78 24.99
N GLU A 146 3.57 14.18 25.82
CA GLU A 146 2.12 14.10 25.64
C GLU A 146 1.40 15.44 25.88
N GLU A 147 1.86 16.23 26.87
CA GLU A 147 1.29 17.54 27.17
C GLU A 147 1.61 18.53 26.04
N ALA A 148 2.85 18.55 25.57
CA ALA A 148 3.27 19.35 24.42
C ALA A 148 2.49 18.96 23.16
N PHE A 149 2.32 17.67 22.89
CA PHE A 149 1.50 17.19 21.77
C PHE A 149 0.05 17.70 21.85
N LYS A 150 -0.59 17.58 23.02
CA LYS A 150 -1.97 18.03 23.22
C LYS A 150 -2.14 19.53 22.95
N VAL A 151 -1.24 20.34 23.50
CA VAL A 151 -1.23 21.80 23.31
C VAL A 151 -1.06 22.17 21.83
N LEU A 152 -0.21 21.45 21.11
CA LEU A 152 0.02 21.69 19.67
C LEU A 152 -1.17 21.25 18.82
N ARG A 153 -1.78 20.10 19.11
CA ARG A 153 -2.92 19.55 18.37
C ARG A 153 -4.17 20.42 18.47
N GLU A 154 -4.42 21.02 19.63
CA GLU A 154 -5.58 21.88 19.89
C GLU A 154 -5.41 23.31 19.33
N ALA A 155 -4.19 23.68 18.91
CA ALA A 155 -3.91 25.02 18.40
C ALA A 155 -4.50 25.24 16.98
N PRO A 156 -5.07 26.41 16.68
CA PRO A 156 -5.54 26.74 15.32
C PRO A 156 -4.43 26.73 14.26
N ASP A 157 -3.21 27.09 14.69
CA ASP A 157 -1.96 27.01 13.93
C ASP A 157 -0.88 26.33 14.79
N PRO A 158 -0.78 24.99 14.71
CA PRO A 158 0.17 24.21 15.50
C PRO A 158 1.63 24.60 15.26
N TYR A 159 2.01 24.96 14.03
CA TYR A 159 3.38 25.31 13.68
C TYR A 159 3.78 26.65 14.30
N LYS A 160 2.90 27.66 14.21
CA LYS A 160 3.14 28.95 14.87
C LYS A 160 3.22 28.80 16.39
N ARG A 161 2.32 28.01 16.97
CA ARG A 161 2.31 27.73 18.41
C ARG A 161 3.60 27.02 18.86
N PHE A 162 4.10 26.08 18.06
CA PHE A 162 5.38 25.42 18.32
C PHE A 162 6.55 26.42 18.32
N LYS A 163 6.58 27.37 17.37
CA LYS A 163 7.63 28.41 17.35
C LYS A 163 7.61 29.31 18.59
N GLU A 164 6.44 29.55 19.20
CA GLU A 164 6.35 30.29 20.47
C GLU A 164 6.95 29.47 21.62
N ILE A 165 6.58 28.19 21.72
CA ILE A 165 7.10 27.27 22.74
C ILE A 165 8.61 27.09 22.58
N ALA A 166 9.09 26.95 21.35
CA ALA A 166 10.52 26.86 21.01
C ALA A 166 11.31 28.11 21.43
N LYS A 167 10.72 29.31 21.29
CA LYS A 167 11.34 30.56 21.78
C LYS A 167 11.45 30.58 23.30
N ALA A 168 10.39 30.16 24.00
CA ALA A 168 10.42 30.05 25.46
C ALA A 168 11.46 29.01 25.92
N ALA A 169 11.59 27.90 25.18
CA ALA A 169 12.61 26.89 25.46
C ALA A 169 14.04 27.41 25.23
N ASN A 170 14.28 28.16 24.14
CA ASN A 170 15.57 28.82 23.90
C ASN A 170 15.89 29.88 24.97
N ALA A 171 14.88 30.49 25.58
CA ALA A 171 15.05 31.44 26.68
C ALA A 171 15.26 30.75 28.05
N GLY A 172 15.19 29.42 28.11
CA GLY A 172 15.32 28.64 29.34
C GLY A 172 14.08 28.67 30.24
N GLU A 173 12.94 29.20 29.75
CA GLU A 173 11.68 29.30 30.49
C GLU A 173 10.90 27.97 30.50
N VAL A 174 11.15 27.13 29.50
CA VAL A 174 10.45 25.86 29.25
C VAL A 174 11.47 24.77 28.88
N LYS A 175 11.22 23.54 29.29
CA LYS A 175 12.00 22.37 28.84
C LYS A 175 11.11 21.42 28.05
N LEU A 176 11.58 21.03 26.86
CA LEU A 176 10.86 20.12 25.96
C LEU A 176 11.43 18.71 26.05
N ALA A 177 10.54 17.72 26.04
CA ALA A 177 10.91 16.32 25.82
C ALA A 177 11.01 16.02 24.32
N GLU A 178 11.75 14.98 23.96
CA GLU A 178 11.79 14.47 22.59
C GLU A 178 10.41 13.92 22.17
N PRO A 179 9.99 14.09 20.90
CA PRO A 179 10.77 14.59 19.76
C PRO A 179 10.77 16.13 19.59
N TRP A 180 10.11 16.88 20.49
CA TRP A 180 9.88 18.32 20.36
C TRP A 180 11.17 19.14 20.53
N GLU A 181 12.07 18.68 21.38
CA GLU A 181 13.37 19.33 21.58
C GLU A 181 14.25 19.25 20.34
N SER A 182 14.31 18.10 19.68
CA SER A 182 15.00 17.98 18.39
C SER A 182 14.37 18.82 17.28
N LEU A 183 13.04 18.93 17.25
CA LEU A 183 12.35 19.82 16.32
C LEU A 183 12.65 21.29 16.60
N ARG A 184 12.79 21.70 17.86
CA ARG A 184 13.20 23.07 18.25
C ARG A 184 14.57 23.37 17.66
N VAL A 185 15.55 22.49 17.86
CA VAL A 185 16.91 22.64 17.33
C VAL A 185 16.92 22.78 15.81
N LEU A 186 16.07 22.06 15.08
CA LEU A 186 16.03 22.14 13.61
C LEU A 186 15.28 23.37 13.08
N ILE A 187 14.16 23.72 13.71
CA ILE A 187 13.27 24.78 13.23
C ILE A 187 13.75 26.15 13.70
N LEU A 188 14.19 26.25 14.95
CA LEU A 188 14.57 27.48 15.64
C LEU A 188 15.84 27.28 16.50
N PRO A 189 17.00 26.93 15.91
CA PRO A 189 18.23 26.73 16.65
C PRO A 189 18.69 28.01 17.36
N THR A 190 19.41 27.83 18.46
CA THR A 190 20.26 28.88 19.03
C THR A 190 21.48 29.15 18.13
N PRO A 191 22.13 30.32 18.22
CA PRO A 191 23.29 30.64 17.37
C PRO A 191 24.43 29.62 17.43
N SER A 192 24.64 28.97 18.58
CA SER A 192 25.63 27.92 18.75
C SER A 192 25.22 26.60 18.08
N GLU A 193 23.94 26.24 18.14
CA GLU A 193 23.37 25.08 17.45
C GLU A 193 23.36 25.28 15.93
N GLU A 194 23.01 26.48 15.47
CA GLU A 194 23.01 26.84 14.04
C GLU A 194 24.41 26.70 13.42
N SER A 195 25.45 27.17 14.12
CA SER A 195 26.84 27.02 13.70
C SER A 195 27.28 25.55 13.55
N ARG A 196 26.76 24.66 14.41
CA ARG A 196 27.01 23.22 14.31
C ARG A 196 26.22 22.57 13.16
N LEU A 197 24.95 22.94 12.98
CA LEU A 197 24.10 22.43 11.92
C LEU A 197 24.55 22.88 10.52
N MET A 198 25.08 24.10 10.40
CA MET A 198 25.60 24.67 9.15
C MET A 198 26.82 23.94 8.57
N LYS A 199 27.46 23.04 9.34
CA LYS A 199 28.50 22.12 8.85
C LYS A 199 27.92 20.95 8.06
N GLY A 200 26.64 20.62 8.21
CA GLY A 200 25.95 19.56 7.48
C GLY A 200 25.27 20.05 6.20
N LYS A 201 25.42 19.31 5.10
CA LYS A 201 24.79 19.64 3.80
C LYS A 201 23.26 19.70 3.89
N ALA A 202 22.64 18.80 4.64
CA ALA A 202 21.18 18.67 4.76
C ALA A 202 20.51 19.90 5.41
N TYR A 203 21.18 20.63 6.31
CA TYR A 203 20.58 21.78 7.01
C TYR A 203 20.47 22.99 6.10
N ARG A 204 21.50 23.19 5.25
CA ARG A 204 21.54 24.30 4.29
C ARG A 204 20.41 24.23 3.27
N GLU A 205 19.90 23.02 3.01
CA GLU A 205 18.80 22.77 2.10
C GLU A 205 17.42 22.81 2.79
N LEU A 206 17.35 23.04 4.11
CA LEU A 206 16.14 23.03 4.92
C LEU A 206 15.48 24.42 4.99
N ASP A 207 14.76 24.79 3.93
CA ASP A 207 13.97 26.03 3.87
C ASP A 207 12.75 26.01 4.82
N GLU A 208 12.08 27.16 4.97
CA GLU A 208 10.91 27.29 5.88
C GLU A 208 9.74 26.37 5.48
N GLY A 209 9.58 26.07 4.19
CA GLY A 209 8.59 25.11 3.70
C GLY A 209 8.89 23.69 4.16
N LYS A 210 10.16 23.26 4.07
CA LYS A 210 10.62 21.96 4.57
C LYS A 210 10.60 21.88 6.09
N LYS A 211 10.95 22.95 6.81
CA LYS A 211 10.81 23.02 8.29
C LYS A 211 9.36 22.83 8.71
N LYS A 212 8.43 23.46 7.99
CA LYS A 212 6.99 23.33 8.23
C LYS A 212 6.49 21.92 7.89
N ALA A 213 6.91 21.33 6.78
CA ALA A 213 6.56 19.96 6.40
C ALA A 213 7.11 18.93 7.42
N LEU A 214 8.36 19.06 7.82
CA LEU A 214 8.99 18.24 8.86
C LEU A 214 8.18 18.25 10.16
N PHE A 215 7.76 19.43 10.62
CA PHE A 215 6.91 19.57 11.81
C PHE A 215 5.57 18.83 11.66
N TYR A 216 4.85 19.03 10.55
CA TYR A 216 3.55 18.38 10.34
C TYR A 216 3.66 16.86 10.13
N ALA A 217 4.75 16.38 9.54
CA ALA A 217 5.02 14.95 9.45
C ALA A 217 5.20 14.31 10.84
N VAL A 218 5.98 14.95 11.72
CA VAL A 218 6.16 14.49 13.11
C VAL A 218 4.84 14.60 13.89
N LEU A 219 4.09 15.70 13.75
CA LEU A 219 2.81 15.87 14.45
C LEU A 219 1.77 14.82 14.03
N ALA A 220 1.67 14.51 12.73
CA ALA A 220 0.78 13.47 12.22
C ALA A 220 1.19 12.08 12.72
N LEU A 221 2.50 11.81 12.79
CA LEU A 221 3.02 10.55 13.26
C LEU A 221 2.85 10.36 14.77
N GLU A 222 3.05 11.40 15.59
CA GLU A 222 2.73 11.35 17.03
C GLU A 222 1.25 11.04 17.28
N GLU A 223 0.34 11.59 16.46
CA GLU A 223 -1.10 11.31 16.57
C GLU A 223 -1.43 9.84 16.25
N ALA A 224 -0.91 9.33 15.14
CA ALA A 224 -1.11 7.93 14.75
C ALA A 224 -0.44 6.96 15.73
N PHE A 225 0.78 7.29 16.16
CA PHE A 225 1.55 6.49 17.10
C PHE A 225 0.90 6.44 18.48
N GLY A 226 0.37 7.55 18.98
CA GLY A 226 -0.33 7.58 20.27
C GLY A 226 -1.52 6.62 20.35
N VAL A 227 -2.23 6.43 19.23
CA VAL A 227 -3.33 5.44 19.13
C VAL A 227 -2.78 4.02 19.09
N TYR A 228 -1.76 3.78 18.26
CA TYR A 228 -1.21 2.45 18.05
C TYR A 228 -0.40 1.91 19.25
N ARG A 229 0.34 2.77 19.95
CA ARG A 229 1.24 2.40 21.05
C ARG A 229 0.51 1.72 22.20
N SER A 230 -0.70 2.20 22.52
CA SER A 230 -1.52 1.62 23.58
C SER A 230 -1.96 0.19 23.23
N ALA A 231 -2.47 -0.01 22.01
CA ALA A 231 -2.84 -1.34 21.51
C ALA A 231 -1.64 -2.29 21.48
N LEU A 232 -0.47 -1.81 21.04
CA LEU A 232 0.73 -2.64 21.00
C LEU A 232 1.23 -3.06 22.39
N ARG A 233 1.11 -2.21 23.42
CA ARG A 233 1.45 -2.58 24.80
C ARG A 233 0.55 -3.70 25.31
N GLU A 234 -0.76 -3.58 25.09
CA GLU A 234 -1.73 -4.62 25.45
C GLU A 234 -1.42 -5.94 24.74
N VAL A 235 -1.01 -5.87 23.47
CA VAL A 235 -0.62 -7.04 22.68
C VAL A 235 0.66 -7.69 23.20
N VAL A 236 1.71 -6.92 23.50
CA VAL A 236 2.95 -7.46 24.05
C VAL A 236 2.72 -8.13 25.42
N GLU A 237 1.92 -7.52 26.28
CA GLU A 237 1.51 -8.14 27.55
C GLU A 237 0.66 -9.39 27.35
N GLY A 238 -0.22 -9.39 26.36
CA GLY A 238 -1.05 -10.54 25.96
C GLY A 238 -0.22 -11.70 25.42
N LEU A 239 0.81 -11.42 24.60
CA LEU A 239 1.71 -12.42 24.02
C LEU A 239 2.46 -13.20 25.13
N GLY A 240 2.92 -12.51 26.17
CA GLY A 240 3.58 -13.13 27.32
C GLY A 240 2.65 -14.07 28.11
N LYS A 241 1.33 -13.85 28.07
CA LYS A 241 0.32 -14.72 28.70
C LYS A 241 -0.13 -15.86 27.79
N ALA A 242 -0.05 -15.67 26.47
CA ALA A 242 -0.53 -16.60 25.47
C ALA A 242 0.36 -17.84 25.29
N VAL A 243 1.62 -17.78 25.72
CA VAL A 243 2.54 -18.92 25.70
C VAL A 243 3.02 -19.27 27.11
N GLN A 244 2.65 -20.47 27.59
CA GLN A 244 3.06 -20.97 28.90
C GLN A 244 4.19 -21.98 28.78
N ARG A 245 5.29 -21.77 29.52
CA ARG A 245 6.39 -22.74 29.64
C ARG A 245 6.07 -23.75 30.74
N VAL A 246 6.00 -25.04 30.38
CA VAL A 246 5.68 -26.15 31.28
C VAL A 246 6.80 -27.21 31.20
N GLU A 247 7.24 -27.75 32.33
CA GLU A 247 8.13 -28.91 32.37
C GLU A 247 7.31 -30.19 32.48
N VAL A 248 7.50 -31.13 31.53
CA VAL A 248 6.77 -32.41 31.50
C VAL A 248 7.76 -33.57 31.60
N GLY A 249 7.50 -34.52 32.51
CA GLY A 249 8.29 -35.74 32.72
C GLY A 249 8.86 -35.88 34.15
N GLU A 250 9.33 -37.09 34.49
CA GLU A 250 10.07 -37.37 35.73
C GLU A 250 11.58 -37.30 35.50
N GLU A 251 12.37 -36.94 36.52
CA GLU A 251 13.83 -36.89 36.41
C GLU A 251 14.41 -38.26 36.06
N PRO A 252 15.38 -38.36 35.12
CA PRO A 252 16.17 -37.29 34.48
C PRO A 252 15.63 -36.78 33.12
N PHE A 253 14.38 -37.10 32.75
CA PHE A 253 13.83 -36.88 31.40
C PHE A 253 12.89 -35.67 31.26
N ARG A 254 13.00 -34.66 32.13
CA ARG A 254 12.18 -33.44 32.02
C ARG A 254 12.39 -32.76 30.67
N ARG A 255 11.30 -32.51 29.94
CA ARG A 255 11.30 -31.73 28.69
C ARG A 255 10.55 -30.42 28.89
N VAL A 256 11.11 -29.33 28.36
CA VAL A 256 10.45 -28.04 28.31
C VAL A 256 9.45 -28.04 27.16
N VAL A 257 8.18 -27.79 27.48
CA VAL A 257 7.07 -27.69 26.54
C VAL A 257 6.52 -26.27 26.59
N TYR A 258 6.37 -25.62 25.45
CA TYR A 258 5.68 -24.34 25.34
C TYR A 258 4.24 -24.59 24.87
N MET A 259 3.26 -24.19 25.66
CA MET A 259 1.84 -24.32 25.33
C MET A 259 1.33 -22.98 24.82
N ALA A 260 0.89 -22.94 23.55
CA ALA A 260 0.36 -21.73 22.91
C ALA A 260 -1.18 -21.76 22.89
N ASP A 261 -1.81 -20.71 23.41
CA ASP A 261 -3.24 -20.46 23.28
C ASP A 261 -3.51 -19.74 21.96
N LEU A 262 -3.88 -20.52 20.94
CA LEU A 262 -4.13 -20.01 19.60
C LEU A 262 -5.34 -19.08 19.53
N GLY A 263 -6.35 -19.28 20.38
CA GLY A 263 -7.55 -18.44 20.41
C GLY A 263 -7.21 -17.02 20.87
N LEU A 264 -6.43 -16.92 21.96
CA LEU A 264 -5.92 -15.64 22.43
C LEU A 264 -4.98 -15.00 21.40
N LEU A 265 -4.08 -15.76 20.78
CA LEU A 265 -3.18 -15.22 19.74
C LEU A 265 -3.91 -14.69 18.51
N THR A 266 -5.01 -15.35 18.11
CA THR A 266 -5.86 -14.89 17.00
C THR A 266 -6.50 -13.55 17.34
N GLN A 267 -7.09 -13.45 18.53
CA GLN A 267 -7.71 -12.20 19.00
C GLN A 267 -6.69 -11.07 19.07
N LEU A 268 -5.52 -11.31 19.65
CA LEU A 268 -4.43 -10.33 19.73
C LEU A 268 -3.92 -9.91 18.34
N ALA A 269 -3.86 -10.83 17.37
CA ALA A 269 -3.48 -10.51 16.00
C ALA A 269 -4.53 -9.62 15.30
N GLU A 270 -5.82 -9.91 15.47
CA GLU A 270 -6.90 -9.11 14.89
C GLU A 270 -7.02 -7.72 15.51
N GLU A 271 -6.94 -7.62 16.83
CA GLU A 271 -7.02 -6.35 17.57
C GLU A 271 -5.84 -5.45 17.21
N GLU A 272 -4.63 -6.00 17.18
CA GLU A 272 -3.43 -5.27 16.76
C GLU A 272 -3.51 -4.84 15.29
N GLY A 273 -3.96 -5.74 14.40
CA GLY A 273 -4.10 -5.45 12.97
C GLY A 273 -5.05 -4.29 12.71
N LYS A 274 -6.22 -4.29 13.36
CA LYS A 274 -7.20 -3.18 13.30
C LYS A 274 -6.59 -1.87 13.82
N ALA A 275 -5.92 -1.92 14.98
CA ALA A 275 -5.27 -0.74 15.55
C ALA A 275 -4.17 -0.18 14.64
N PHE A 276 -3.42 -1.05 13.96
CA PHE A 276 -2.39 -0.65 13.01
C PHE A 276 -2.98 -0.03 11.73
N GLU A 277 -4.01 -0.65 11.15
CA GLU A 277 -4.74 -0.10 10.00
C GLU A 277 -5.34 1.27 10.31
N ASP A 278 -5.97 1.42 11.49
CA ASP A 278 -6.51 2.69 11.95
C ASP A 278 -5.41 3.74 12.12
N ALA A 279 -4.25 3.37 12.65
CA ALA A 279 -3.11 4.27 12.79
C ALA A 279 -2.56 4.72 11.43
N LEU A 280 -2.40 3.82 10.46
CA LEU A 280 -1.98 4.16 9.09
C LEU A 280 -3.02 5.08 8.41
N LYS A 281 -4.31 4.80 8.60
CA LYS A 281 -5.41 5.63 8.07
C LYS A 281 -5.41 7.03 8.69
N ILE A 282 -5.21 7.15 9.99
CA ILE A 282 -5.07 8.42 10.70
C ILE A 282 -3.87 9.19 10.15
N LEU A 283 -2.71 8.53 10.04
CA LEU A 283 -1.48 9.12 9.52
C LEU A 283 -1.68 9.67 8.11
N ARG A 284 -2.21 8.86 7.19
CA ARG A 284 -2.49 9.26 5.80
C ARG A 284 -3.47 10.42 5.73
N LYS A 285 -4.57 10.37 6.51
CA LYS A 285 -5.56 11.44 6.55
C LYS A 285 -4.94 12.76 6.99
N ARG A 286 -4.13 12.74 8.05
CA ARG A 286 -3.47 13.94 8.59
C ARG A 286 -2.41 14.49 7.65
N LEU A 287 -1.56 13.64 7.07
CA LEU A 287 -0.56 14.06 6.09
C LEU A 287 -1.22 14.74 4.89
N ASN A 288 -2.31 14.17 4.36
CA ASN A 288 -3.08 14.77 3.26
C ASN A 288 -3.75 16.10 3.66
N GLU A 289 -4.35 16.16 4.85
CA GLU A 289 -4.95 17.39 5.38
C GLU A 289 -3.90 18.52 5.45
N TYR A 290 -2.73 18.24 6.01
CA TYR A 290 -1.63 19.22 6.12
C TYR A 290 -1.02 19.55 4.75
N ALA A 291 -0.90 18.58 3.85
CA ALA A 291 -0.41 18.77 2.48
C ALA A 291 -1.29 19.76 1.70
N VAL A 292 -2.61 19.61 1.77
CA VAL A 292 -3.57 20.49 1.09
C VAL A 292 -3.64 21.85 1.77
N ARG A 293 -3.79 21.87 3.10
CA ARG A 293 -3.98 23.12 3.87
C ARG A 293 -2.77 24.05 3.82
N HIS A 294 -1.57 23.52 3.64
CA HIS A 294 -0.34 24.30 3.66
C HIS A 294 0.44 24.30 2.34
N VAL A 295 -0.12 23.73 1.27
CA VAL A 295 0.53 23.64 -0.06
C VAL A 295 1.89 22.93 0.03
N LEU A 296 1.91 21.78 0.72
CA LEU A 296 3.10 20.97 0.99
C LEU A 296 3.04 19.58 0.31
N ARG A 297 2.30 19.47 -0.79
CA ARG A 297 1.99 18.18 -1.44
C ARG A 297 3.26 17.39 -1.78
N ASP A 298 4.24 18.02 -2.43
CA ASP A 298 5.48 17.33 -2.83
C ASP A 298 6.32 16.82 -1.65
N LEU A 299 6.11 17.36 -0.44
CA LEU A 299 6.86 17.02 0.77
C LEU A 299 6.13 16.04 1.71
N LEU A 300 4.80 15.95 1.62
CA LEU A 300 3.95 15.19 2.55
C LEU A 300 3.07 14.12 1.86
N ASP A 301 2.99 14.10 0.53
CA ASP A 301 2.21 13.07 -0.18
C ASP A 301 2.79 11.67 0.08
N VAL A 302 1.90 10.70 0.27
CA VAL A 302 2.27 9.35 0.71
C VAL A 302 2.17 8.40 -0.46
N ASP A 303 3.33 7.96 -0.94
CA ASP A 303 3.46 6.74 -1.74
C ASP A 303 3.60 5.55 -0.78
N GLU A 304 2.50 4.82 -0.57
CA GLU A 304 2.44 3.70 0.39
C GLU A 304 3.36 2.54 -0.01
N ASP A 305 3.51 2.29 -1.31
CA ASP A 305 4.39 1.25 -1.83
C ASP A 305 5.86 1.62 -1.56
N MET A 306 6.22 2.88 -1.81
CA MET A 306 7.54 3.40 -1.47
C MET A 306 7.83 3.33 0.04
N ALA A 307 6.83 3.65 0.86
CA ALA A 307 6.96 3.62 2.31
C ALA A 307 7.13 2.19 2.85
N ARG A 308 6.38 1.22 2.31
CA ARG A 308 6.55 -0.21 2.64
C ARG A 308 7.94 -0.69 2.25
N ARG A 309 8.38 -0.38 1.04
CA ARG A 309 9.73 -0.73 0.56
C ARG A 309 10.83 -0.13 1.43
N LEU A 310 10.69 1.12 1.86
CA LEU A 310 11.63 1.76 2.78
C LEU A 310 11.65 1.08 4.16
N ALA A 311 10.48 0.73 4.70
CA ALA A 311 10.38 0.05 5.99
C ALA A 311 11.10 -1.32 5.97
N GLU A 312 10.96 -2.04 4.85
CA GLU A 312 11.51 -3.38 4.65
C GLU A 312 12.96 -3.41 4.16
N ALA A 313 13.46 -2.28 3.66
CA ALA A 313 14.77 -2.16 3.05
C ALA A 313 15.88 -2.66 3.97
N LYS A 314 16.78 -3.46 3.39
CA LYS A 314 18.03 -3.82 4.06
C LYS A 314 18.89 -2.58 4.22
N ALA A 315 19.81 -2.60 5.19
CA ALA A 315 20.77 -1.53 5.44
C ALA A 315 21.42 -0.89 4.19
N PRO A 316 21.72 -1.64 3.11
CA PRO A 316 22.34 -1.08 1.92
C PRO A 316 21.37 -0.42 0.94
N GLU A 317 20.17 -1.00 0.83
CA GLU A 317 19.06 -0.50 0.02
C GLU A 317 18.58 0.86 0.55
N LEU A 318 18.81 1.17 1.83
CA LEU A 318 18.47 2.48 2.44
C LEU A 318 19.08 3.69 1.72
N SER A 319 20.18 3.51 0.99
CA SER A 319 20.79 4.59 0.20
C SER A 319 19.93 4.98 -1.02
N GLU A 320 19.19 4.02 -1.59
CA GLU A 320 18.27 4.21 -2.72
C GLU A 320 17.08 5.11 -2.35
N PHE A 321 16.74 5.17 -1.05
CA PHE A 321 15.67 6.01 -0.50
C PHE A 321 16.15 7.38 -0.02
N SER A 322 17.33 7.85 -0.42
CA SER A 322 17.86 9.15 0.02
C SER A 322 16.99 10.35 -0.39
N GLY A 323 16.19 10.22 -1.46
CA GLY A 323 15.33 11.26 -2.01
C GLY A 323 13.85 11.22 -1.59
N VAL A 324 13.44 10.30 -0.71
CA VAL A 324 12.03 10.20 -0.30
C VAL A 324 11.57 11.40 0.54
N ASN A 325 10.31 11.80 0.36
CA ASN A 325 9.71 12.92 1.08
C ASN A 325 9.39 12.59 2.55
N PHE A 326 9.00 13.58 3.35
CA PHE A 326 8.74 13.38 4.78
C PHE A 326 7.48 12.54 5.05
N GLY A 327 6.46 12.62 4.18
CA GLY A 327 5.25 11.81 4.28
C GLY A 327 5.52 10.31 4.15
N VAL A 328 6.29 9.92 3.13
CA VAL A 328 6.75 8.54 2.90
C VAL A 328 7.59 8.04 4.07
N LYS A 329 8.53 8.85 4.58
CA LYS A 329 9.31 8.47 5.78
C LYS A 329 8.42 8.25 6.99
N ALA A 330 7.37 9.06 7.17
CA ALA A 330 6.51 9.00 8.36
C ALA A 330 5.68 7.72 8.35
N TYR A 331 5.13 7.40 7.18
CA TYR A 331 4.42 6.16 6.94
C TYR A 331 5.34 4.94 7.11
N ALA A 332 6.54 4.99 6.53
CA ALA A 332 7.54 3.93 6.68
C ALA A 332 8.00 3.75 8.13
N ALA A 333 8.12 4.83 8.91
CA ALA A 333 8.55 4.77 10.30
C ALA A 333 7.52 4.03 11.17
N LEU A 334 6.21 4.27 10.95
CA LEU A 334 5.16 3.53 11.67
C LEU A 334 5.16 2.04 11.31
N ILE A 335 5.35 1.70 10.03
CA ILE A 335 5.49 0.31 9.57
C ILE A 335 6.72 -0.34 10.22
N ALA A 336 7.89 0.28 10.04
CA ALA A 336 9.16 -0.26 10.51
C ALA A 336 9.22 -0.37 12.05
N TYR A 337 8.51 0.52 12.76
CA TYR A 337 8.34 0.43 14.20
C TYR A 337 7.58 -0.84 14.59
N ARG A 338 6.40 -1.06 14.00
CA ARG A 338 5.62 -2.29 14.19
C ARG A 338 6.51 -3.51 13.94
N GLU A 339 7.22 -3.54 12.82
CA GLU A 339 8.12 -4.65 12.48
C GLU A 339 9.18 -4.90 13.56
N TYR A 340 9.84 -3.84 14.02
CA TYR A 340 10.91 -3.92 15.01
C TYR A 340 10.41 -4.37 16.38
N THR A 341 9.25 -3.88 16.81
CA THR A 341 8.60 -4.31 18.05
C THR A 341 8.11 -5.75 18.03
N LEU A 342 7.86 -6.29 16.84
CA LEU A 342 7.34 -7.64 16.65
C LEU A 342 8.44 -8.59 16.14
N GLY A 343 9.69 -8.30 16.48
CA GLY A 343 10.81 -9.22 16.29
C GLY A 343 11.54 -9.15 14.94
N ARG A 344 11.02 -8.45 13.92
CA ARG A 344 11.77 -8.19 12.68
C ARG A 344 12.64 -6.96 12.87
N ARG A 345 13.91 -7.18 13.17
CA ARG A 345 14.90 -6.12 13.42
C ARG A 345 15.45 -5.54 12.11
N GLY A 346 14.58 -4.86 11.37
CA GLY A 346 14.94 -4.12 10.16
C GLY A 346 15.89 -2.95 10.43
N ALA A 347 16.66 -2.59 9.41
CA ALA A 347 17.68 -1.54 9.50
C ALA A 347 17.05 -0.16 9.78
N PHE A 348 15.95 0.16 9.10
CA PHE A 348 15.16 1.36 9.36
C PHE A 348 14.31 1.23 10.63
N GLY A 349 13.80 0.03 10.93
CA GLY A 349 13.02 -0.25 12.14
C GLY A 349 13.77 0.04 13.43
N LYS A 350 15.08 -0.20 13.49
CA LYS A 350 15.92 0.18 14.65
C LYS A 350 15.90 1.69 14.89
N ALA A 351 15.98 2.49 13.83
CA ALA A 351 15.93 3.95 13.93
C ALA A 351 14.53 4.44 14.31
N ALA A 352 13.49 3.85 13.73
CA ALA A 352 12.10 4.15 14.09
C ALA A 352 11.78 3.82 15.55
N TRP A 353 12.23 2.66 16.05
CA TRP A 353 12.05 2.26 17.44
C TRP A 353 12.77 3.17 18.43
N HIS A 354 14.04 3.50 18.17
CA HIS A 354 14.79 4.41 19.03
C HIS A 354 14.11 5.79 19.10
N TRP A 355 13.64 6.30 17.96
CA TRP A 355 12.88 7.55 17.88
C TRP A 355 11.57 7.49 18.68
N LEU A 356 10.78 6.44 18.51
CA LEU A 356 9.44 6.35 19.09
C LEU A 356 9.41 6.02 20.58
N GLU A 357 10.31 5.15 21.06
CA GLU A 357 10.25 4.62 22.43
C GLU A 357 11.29 5.22 23.38
N GLU A 358 12.53 5.42 22.93
CA GLU A 358 13.63 5.91 23.79
C GLU A 358 13.83 7.43 23.75
N GLY A 359 12.95 8.14 23.05
CA GLY A 359 13.07 9.58 22.86
C GLY A 359 14.21 9.94 21.90
N GLY A 360 14.43 9.14 20.86
CA GLY A 360 15.37 9.49 19.80
C GLY A 360 14.99 10.80 19.08
N SER A 361 15.97 11.43 18.43
CA SER A 361 15.81 12.75 17.83
C SER A 361 14.92 12.76 16.57
N ALA A 362 14.28 13.89 16.27
CA ALA A 362 13.54 14.14 15.01
C ALA A 362 14.41 14.05 13.73
N TRP A 363 15.67 13.66 13.89
CA TRP A 363 16.67 13.54 12.84
C TRP A 363 16.35 12.40 11.86
N LEU A 364 15.49 11.43 12.26
CA LEU A 364 14.96 10.36 11.41
C LEU A 364 14.33 10.90 10.11
N PHE A 365 13.63 12.03 10.20
CA PHE A 365 12.97 12.66 9.05
C PHE A 365 13.90 13.60 8.29
N TYR A 366 14.78 14.27 9.02
CA TYR A 366 15.72 15.25 8.49
C TYR A 366 16.86 14.63 7.66
N TYR A 367 17.45 13.50 8.10
CA TYR A 367 18.51 12.83 7.36
C TYR A 367 18.01 11.79 6.36
N ALA A 368 18.89 11.41 5.43
CA ALA A 368 18.67 10.26 4.57
C ALA A 368 18.55 8.96 5.42
N PRO A 369 17.71 7.99 5.00
CA PRO A 369 17.46 6.79 5.79
C PRO A 369 18.70 6.02 6.26
N ASN A 370 19.74 5.90 5.41
CA ASN A 370 20.99 5.25 5.80
C ASN A 370 21.73 6.00 6.92
N THR A 371 21.75 7.33 6.89
CA THR A 371 22.39 8.16 7.93
C THR A 371 21.63 8.06 9.25
N ALA A 372 20.29 8.10 9.21
CA ALA A 372 19.45 7.94 10.39
C ALA A 372 19.69 6.59 11.08
N ARG A 373 19.86 5.50 10.29
CA ARG A 373 20.25 4.18 10.81
C ARG A 373 21.61 4.21 11.52
N ILE A 374 22.63 4.83 10.92
CA ILE A 374 23.99 4.87 11.51
C ILE A 374 23.97 5.55 12.88
N GLU A 375 23.23 6.65 13.03
CA GLU A 375 23.10 7.33 14.31
C GLU A 375 22.35 6.47 15.35
N ALA A 376 21.27 5.78 14.95
CA ALA A 376 20.58 4.83 15.83
C ALA A 376 21.43 3.62 16.24
N GLU A 377 22.34 3.16 15.38
CA GLU A 377 23.26 2.05 15.69
C GLU A 377 24.34 2.47 16.70
N ARG A 378 24.84 3.70 16.62
CA ARG A 378 25.81 4.25 17.57
C ARG A 378 25.27 4.32 19.00
N ALA A 379 23.95 4.45 19.16
CA ALA A 379 23.29 4.43 20.46
C ALA A 379 23.31 3.04 21.16
N LYS A 380 23.85 1.99 20.50
CA LYS A 380 24.05 0.62 21.04
C LYS A 380 22.79 -0.02 21.63
N VAL A 381 21.63 0.27 21.06
CA VAL A 381 20.38 -0.25 21.59
C VAL A 381 20.07 -1.63 21.02
N GLU A 382 19.83 -2.60 21.89
CA GLU A 382 19.33 -3.93 21.56
C GLU A 382 18.17 -4.29 22.48
N ARG A 383 17.06 -4.77 21.90
CA ARG A 383 15.97 -5.34 22.67
C ARG A 383 16.32 -6.78 23.06
N PRO A 384 16.27 -7.18 24.34
CA PRO A 384 16.27 -8.59 24.71
C PRO A 384 14.93 -9.23 24.29
N ALA A 385 14.97 -10.43 23.69
CA ALA A 385 13.76 -11.20 23.39
C ALA A 385 13.90 -12.59 24.02
N GLU A 386 12.96 -12.93 24.91
CA GLU A 386 12.90 -14.25 25.53
C GLU A 386 12.37 -15.29 24.51
N VAL A 387 12.75 -16.56 24.64
CA VAL A 387 12.33 -17.63 23.70
C VAL A 387 10.80 -17.75 23.64
N GLY A 388 10.10 -17.58 24.77
CA GLY A 388 8.63 -17.57 24.82
C GLY A 388 8.01 -16.45 23.99
N GLU A 389 8.58 -15.24 24.04
CA GLU A 389 8.11 -14.11 23.21
C GLU A 389 8.31 -14.37 21.72
N MET A 390 9.45 -14.99 21.34
CA MET A 390 9.71 -15.36 19.95
C MET A 390 8.74 -16.42 19.44
N VAL A 391 8.40 -17.41 20.27
CA VAL A 391 7.39 -18.44 19.93
C VAL A 391 6.00 -17.80 19.80
N ALA A 392 5.59 -16.93 20.73
CA ALA A 392 4.31 -16.24 20.66
C ALA A 392 4.18 -15.39 19.40
N GLU A 393 5.23 -14.66 19.04
CA GLU A 393 5.28 -13.86 17.82
C GLU A 393 5.21 -14.73 16.56
N ALA A 394 5.88 -15.89 16.53
CA ALA A 394 5.80 -16.82 15.41
C ALA A 394 4.33 -17.23 15.13
N PHE A 395 3.60 -17.66 16.16
CA PHE A 395 2.20 -18.06 16.00
C PHE A 395 1.26 -16.88 15.73
N ARG A 396 1.51 -15.70 16.32
CA ARG A 396 0.73 -14.50 16.00
C ARG A 396 0.75 -14.21 14.50
N ARG A 397 1.91 -14.38 13.84
CA ARG A 397 2.06 -14.17 12.39
C ARG A 397 1.21 -15.11 11.53
N LEU A 398 0.78 -16.27 12.02
CA LEU A 398 -0.14 -17.15 11.29
C LEU A 398 -1.51 -16.50 11.05
N PHE A 399 -1.92 -15.61 11.94
CA PHE A 399 -3.24 -14.97 11.93
C PHE A 399 -3.21 -13.58 11.29
N LEU A 400 -2.06 -13.13 10.77
CA LEU A 400 -1.94 -11.84 10.09
C LEU A 400 -2.49 -11.90 8.66
N LYS A 401 -3.23 -10.86 8.28
CA LYS A 401 -3.78 -10.66 6.94
C LYS A 401 -2.75 -10.06 5.98
N PRO A 402 -2.83 -10.36 4.66
CA PRO A 402 -3.81 -11.26 4.03
C PRO A 402 -3.43 -12.75 4.13
N GLY A 403 -2.25 -13.10 4.64
CA GLY A 403 -1.78 -14.50 4.66
C GLY A 403 -2.75 -15.48 5.34
N ALA A 404 -3.35 -15.09 6.47
CA ALA A 404 -4.35 -15.90 7.17
C ALA A 404 -5.60 -16.17 6.33
N ASP A 405 -6.04 -15.20 5.51
CA ASP A 405 -7.18 -15.38 4.61
C ASP A 405 -6.81 -16.32 3.46
N HIS A 406 -5.58 -16.22 2.95
CA HIS A 406 -5.09 -17.05 1.84
C HIS A 406 -4.84 -18.51 2.22
N TYR A 407 -4.45 -18.75 3.46
CA TYR A 407 -4.14 -20.08 4.00
C TYR A 407 -5.05 -20.45 5.17
N SER A 408 -6.29 -19.96 5.17
CA SER A 408 -7.27 -20.18 6.25
C SER A 408 -7.46 -21.67 6.54
N ARG A 409 -7.54 -22.50 5.51
CA ARG A 409 -7.61 -23.97 5.63
C ARG A 409 -6.42 -24.55 6.42
N PHE A 410 -5.21 -24.01 6.22
CA PHE A 410 -4.01 -24.42 6.97
C PHE A 410 -4.10 -23.98 8.43
N VAL A 411 -4.53 -22.74 8.66
CA VAL A 411 -4.75 -22.21 10.01
C VAL A 411 -5.80 -23.03 10.76
N GLU A 412 -6.93 -23.36 10.12
CA GLU A 412 -7.97 -24.22 10.67
C GLU A 412 -7.45 -25.62 11.04
N GLU A 413 -6.63 -26.24 10.17
CA GLU A 413 -6.02 -27.55 10.44
C GLU A 413 -5.13 -27.53 11.69
N LEU A 414 -4.39 -26.44 11.93
CA LEU A 414 -3.61 -26.26 13.16
C LEU A 414 -4.50 -26.03 14.40
N VAL A 415 -5.67 -25.40 14.23
CA VAL A 415 -6.58 -25.02 15.32
C VAL A 415 -7.53 -26.14 15.76
N LYS A 416 -7.70 -27.22 14.98
CA LYS A 416 -8.64 -28.34 15.23
C LYS A 416 -8.58 -29.02 16.62
N GLY A 417 -7.57 -28.76 17.46
CA GLY A 417 -7.54 -29.24 18.85
C GLY A 417 -7.32 -28.17 19.92
N GLY A 418 -7.48 -26.88 19.59
CA GLY A 418 -7.55 -25.77 20.55
C GLY A 418 -6.25 -25.35 21.24
N LYS A 419 -5.30 -26.28 21.49
CA LYS A 419 -3.99 -25.99 22.09
C LYS A 419 -2.86 -26.64 21.30
N LEU A 420 -1.86 -25.84 20.94
CA LEU A 420 -0.61 -26.33 20.36
C LEU A 420 0.45 -26.47 21.45
N ALA A 421 1.09 -27.63 21.49
CA ALA A 421 2.24 -27.89 22.33
C ALA A 421 3.50 -27.93 21.46
N LEU A 422 4.50 -27.14 21.86
CA LEU A 422 5.80 -27.09 21.22
C LEU A 422 6.83 -27.77 22.11
N MET A 423 7.44 -28.83 21.60
CA MET A 423 8.53 -29.51 22.27
C MET A 423 9.84 -29.04 21.68
N PHE A 424 10.72 -28.51 22.52
CA PHE A 424 12.07 -28.15 22.11
C PHE A 424 12.82 -29.38 21.62
N GLU A 425 13.40 -29.29 20.42
CA GLU A 425 14.15 -30.40 19.80
C GLU A 425 15.65 -30.14 19.82
N LYS A 426 16.08 -28.97 19.32
CA LYS A 426 17.50 -28.61 19.24
C LYS A 426 17.68 -27.09 19.17
N GLU A 427 18.83 -26.64 19.68
CA GLU A 427 19.35 -25.28 19.53
C GLU A 427 20.70 -25.35 18.80
N THR A 428 20.92 -24.42 17.89
CA THR A 428 22.24 -24.15 17.29
C THR A 428 22.70 -22.76 17.72
N GLU A 429 23.92 -22.35 17.37
CA GLU A 429 24.42 -20.98 17.65
C GLU A 429 23.47 -19.87 17.17
N SER A 430 22.62 -20.15 16.17
CA SER A 430 21.73 -19.16 15.55
C SER A 430 20.27 -19.61 15.39
N SER A 431 19.86 -20.81 15.81
CA SER A 431 18.48 -21.28 15.58
C SER A 431 17.86 -22.09 16.72
N TYR A 432 16.57 -21.90 16.98
CA TYR A 432 15.75 -22.78 17.80
C TYR A 432 14.82 -23.61 16.92
N VAL A 433 14.72 -24.91 17.20
CA VAL A 433 13.80 -25.83 16.50
C VAL A 433 12.86 -26.49 17.52
N PHE A 434 11.57 -26.43 17.22
CA PHE A 434 10.51 -26.99 18.04
C PHE A 434 9.60 -27.90 17.21
N LYS A 435 9.24 -29.06 17.74
CA LYS A 435 8.23 -29.94 17.14
C LYS A 435 6.84 -29.57 17.61
N LEU A 436 5.89 -29.52 16.69
CA LEU A 436 4.51 -29.11 16.95
C LEU A 436 3.60 -30.32 17.15
N TYR A 437 2.87 -30.28 18.26
CA TYR A 437 1.88 -31.28 18.63
C TYR A 437 0.53 -30.62 18.86
N ASN A 438 -0.54 -31.31 18.46
CA ASN A 438 -1.90 -30.95 18.83
C ASN A 438 -2.33 -31.71 20.09
N MET A 439 -2.91 -31.02 21.06
CA MET A 439 -3.36 -31.61 22.32
C MET A 439 -4.86 -31.89 22.27
N ARG A 440 -5.26 -33.16 22.36
CA ARG A 440 -6.69 -33.54 22.45
C ARG A 440 -7.24 -33.27 23.86
N GLU A 441 -8.56 -33.14 23.99
CA GLU A 441 -9.26 -32.90 25.28
C GLU A 441 -8.91 -33.93 26.38
N GLY A 442 -8.42 -35.12 26.01
CA GLY A 442 -7.93 -36.15 26.94
C GLY A 442 -6.42 -36.09 27.29
N GLY A 443 -5.71 -35.02 26.92
CA GLY A 443 -4.29 -34.81 27.23
C GLY A 443 -3.28 -35.52 26.32
N GLY A 444 -3.74 -36.28 25.32
CA GLY A 444 -2.87 -36.93 24.33
C GLY A 444 -2.30 -35.93 23.32
N LEU A 445 -0.99 -36.03 23.05
CA LEU A 445 -0.28 -35.24 22.04
C LEU A 445 -0.24 -35.99 20.70
N VAL A 446 -0.69 -35.34 19.64
CA VAL A 446 -0.62 -35.86 18.26
C VAL A 446 0.40 -35.05 17.48
N ASP A 447 1.43 -35.72 16.96
CA ASP A 447 2.44 -35.09 16.12
C ASP A 447 1.80 -34.56 14.82
N LEU A 448 2.06 -33.30 14.50
CA LEU A 448 1.57 -32.68 13.28
C LEU A 448 2.50 -32.89 12.07
N GLY A 449 3.71 -33.41 12.29
CA GLY A 449 4.75 -33.49 11.27
C GLY A 449 5.23 -32.11 10.84
N ILE A 450 5.27 -31.17 11.78
CA ILE A 450 5.68 -29.78 11.56
C ILE A 450 6.74 -29.38 12.59
N GLU A 451 7.82 -28.79 12.12
CA GLU A 451 8.85 -28.16 12.94
C GLU A 451 8.76 -26.62 12.81
N LEU A 452 8.67 -25.90 13.93
CA LEU A 452 8.90 -24.46 13.98
C LEU A 452 10.39 -24.17 14.09
N TRP A 453 10.90 -23.45 13.11
CA TRP A 453 12.26 -22.95 13.01
C TRP A 453 12.26 -21.44 13.30
N ILE A 454 13.05 -21.04 14.30
CA ILE A 454 13.30 -19.64 14.65
C ILE A 454 14.79 -19.39 14.47
N GLU A 455 15.16 -18.69 13.40
CA GLU A 455 16.55 -18.47 13.01
C GLU A 455 16.95 -17.00 13.18
N LYS A 456 18.01 -16.75 13.95
CA LYS A 456 18.65 -15.44 14.13
C LYS A 456 19.62 -15.21 12.96
N VAL A 457 19.19 -14.46 11.95
CA VAL A 457 19.99 -14.15 10.77
C VAL A 457 20.45 -12.70 10.80
N GLY A 458 21.77 -12.49 10.98
CA GLY A 458 22.35 -11.16 11.11
C GLY A 458 21.75 -10.41 12.30
N LYS A 459 21.10 -9.26 12.04
CA LYS A 459 20.37 -8.51 13.07
C LYS A 459 18.91 -8.96 13.24
N GLY A 460 18.34 -9.79 12.35
CA GLY A 460 16.91 -10.15 12.30
C GLY A 460 16.57 -11.57 12.77
N ILE A 461 15.26 -11.88 12.84
CA ILE A 461 14.72 -13.22 13.17
C ILE A 461 13.81 -13.69 12.04
N ILE A 462 14.04 -14.90 11.56
CA ILE A 462 13.23 -15.60 10.55
C ILE A 462 12.42 -16.70 11.24
N TYR A 463 11.13 -16.77 10.92
CA TYR A 463 10.21 -17.77 11.44
C TYR A 463 9.70 -18.63 10.28
N ALA A 464 9.80 -19.95 10.41
CA ALA A 464 9.31 -20.88 9.40
C ALA A 464 8.75 -22.16 10.02
N LEU A 465 7.65 -22.67 9.47
CA LEU A 465 7.15 -24.01 9.77
C LEU A 465 7.61 -24.96 8.65
N LYS A 466 8.52 -25.88 8.95
CA LYS A 466 8.95 -26.91 7.99
C LYS A 466 8.08 -28.15 8.14
N PHE A 467 7.75 -28.77 7.01
CA PHE A 467 6.88 -29.93 6.96
C PHE A 467 7.72 -31.20 6.80
N ASP A 468 7.72 -32.06 7.81
CA ASP A 468 8.49 -33.30 7.82
C ASP A 468 7.80 -34.38 6.98
N ASP A 469 6.47 -34.42 7.02
CA ASP A 469 5.63 -35.31 6.19
C ASP A 469 5.26 -34.62 4.87
N VAL A 470 6.23 -34.58 3.95
CA VAL A 470 6.08 -33.88 2.68
C VAL A 470 4.89 -34.41 1.87
N GLU A 471 4.62 -35.72 1.89
CA GLU A 471 3.51 -36.33 1.14
C GLU A 471 2.14 -35.83 1.62
N ARG A 472 1.91 -35.84 2.93
CA ARG A 472 0.67 -35.31 3.53
C ARG A 472 0.46 -33.84 3.18
N TRP A 473 1.50 -33.02 3.33
CA TRP A 473 1.38 -31.58 3.10
C TRP A 473 1.33 -31.21 1.61
N LEU A 474 1.91 -32.03 0.73
CA LEU A 474 1.72 -31.91 -0.73
C LEU A 474 0.26 -32.15 -1.13
N GLU A 475 -0.37 -33.19 -0.59
CA GLU A 475 -1.79 -33.46 -0.84
C GLU A 475 -2.67 -32.32 -0.30
N PHE A 476 -2.32 -31.79 0.87
CA PHE A 476 -3.02 -30.66 1.47
C PHE A 476 -2.95 -29.40 0.58
N PHE A 477 -1.75 -28.99 0.15
CA PHE A 477 -1.54 -27.78 -0.67
C PHE A 477 -1.72 -28.00 -2.18
N LYS A 478 -2.31 -29.13 -2.57
CA LYS A 478 -2.57 -29.47 -3.97
C LYS A 478 -3.35 -28.39 -4.74
N PRO A 479 -4.41 -27.76 -4.19
CA PRO A 479 -5.13 -26.70 -4.92
C PRO A 479 -4.26 -25.48 -5.28
N GLU A 480 -3.42 -25.02 -4.34
CA GLU A 480 -2.51 -23.90 -4.53
C GLU A 480 -1.42 -24.24 -5.57
N LEU A 481 -0.88 -25.47 -5.51
CA LEU A 481 0.11 -25.96 -6.47
C LEU A 481 -0.48 -26.18 -7.87
N GLU A 482 -1.70 -26.72 -7.98
CA GLU A 482 -2.40 -26.90 -9.27
C GLU A 482 -2.65 -25.56 -9.97
N THR A 483 -2.93 -24.51 -9.22
CA THR A 483 -3.08 -23.15 -9.77
C THR A 483 -1.78 -22.68 -10.41
N ALA A 484 -0.65 -22.85 -9.71
CA ALA A 484 0.67 -22.53 -10.26
C ALA A 484 1.06 -23.44 -11.42
N MET A 485 0.66 -24.72 -11.41
CA MET A 485 0.91 -25.65 -12.53
C MET A 485 0.13 -25.26 -13.79
N LYS A 486 -1.14 -24.84 -13.67
CA LYS A 486 -1.92 -24.30 -14.80
C LYS A 486 -1.27 -23.03 -15.36
N ALA A 487 -0.81 -22.14 -14.47
CA ALA A 487 -0.05 -20.97 -14.88
C ALA A 487 1.25 -21.35 -15.58
N ALA A 488 1.95 -22.41 -15.15
CA ALA A 488 3.16 -22.91 -15.80
C ALA A 488 2.89 -23.40 -17.23
N GLU A 489 1.78 -24.10 -17.47
CA GLU A 489 1.35 -24.52 -18.82
C GLU A 489 1.12 -23.29 -19.72
N GLU A 490 0.49 -22.25 -19.16
CA GLU A 490 0.27 -20.98 -19.84
C GLU A 490 1.60 -20.27 -20.16
N VAL A 491 2.51 -20.16 -19.20
CA VAL A 491 3.84 -19.57 -19.41
C VAL A 491 4.58 -20.32 -20.52
N GLY A 492 4.73 -21.64 -20.38
CA GLY A 492 5.49 -22.46 -21.32
C GLY A 492 4.91 -22.47 -22.73
N GLY A 493 3.59 -22.30 -22.87
CA GLY A 493 2.92 -22.20 -24.16
C GLY A 493 3.00 -20.82 -24.82
N ARG A 494 3.35 -19.77 -24.07
CA ARG A 494 3.29 -18.35 -24.50
C ARG A 494 4.64 -17.62 -24.45
N LEU A 495 5.75 -18.35 -24.32
CA LEU A 495 7.09 -17.79 -24.44
C LEU A 495 7.32 -17.21 -25.84
N PRO A 496 7.75 -15.94 -25.98
CA PRO A 496 7.99 -15.32 -27.29
C PRO A 496 9.14 -15.93 -28.08
N VAL A 497 10.16 -16.45 -27.37
CA VAL A 497 11.31 -17.15 -27.96
C VAL A 497 11.11 -18.64 -27.74
N GLU A 498 11.07 -19.43 -28.82
CA GLU A 498 10.80 -20.87 -28.77
C GLU A 498 11.93 -21.66 -28.08
N ASP A 499 13.17 -21.20 -28.24
CA ASP A 499 14.32 -21.76 -27.53
C ASP A 499 14.25 -21.39 -26.04
N ARG A 500 14.20 -22.41 -25.17
CA ARG A 500 14.11 -22.25 -23.72
C ARG A 500 15.45 -21.96 -23.06
N LEU A 501 16.57 -22.32 -23.70
CA LEU A 501 17.89 -22.18 -23.10
C LEU A 501 18.20 -20.75 -22.63
N PRO A 502 17.94 -19.68 -23.41
CA PRO A 502 18.06 -18.29 -22.96
C PRO A 502 17.41 -18.02 -21.60
N TYR A 503 16.14 -18.40 -21.42
CA TYR A 503 15.40 -18.20 -20.16
C TYR A 503 15.94 -19.09 -19.04
N MET A 504 16.33 -20.34 -19.33
CA MET A 504 16.91 -21.23 -18.32
C MET A 504 18.25 -20.71 -17.80
N LEU A 505 19.10 -20.17 -18.68
CA LEU A 505 20.35 -19.54 -18.28
C LEU A 505 20.09 -18.26 -17.48
N SER A 506 19.04 -17.51 -17.83
CA SER A 506 18.56 -16.36 -17.05
C SER A 506 18.32 -16.75 -15.59
N TRP A 507 17.45 -17.74 -15.33
CA TRP A 507 17.14 -18.22 -13.98
C TRP A 507 18.34 -18.83 -13.24
N ALA A 508 19.25 -19.48 -13.97
CA ALA A 508 20.47 -20.01 -13.38
C ALA A 508 21.39 -18.90 -12.83
N THR A 509 21.30 -17.67 -13.36
CA THR A 509 22.09 -16.52 -12.88
C THR A 509 21.54 -15.91 -11.58
N SER A 510 20.25 -16.13 -11.26
CA SER A 510 19.53 -15.62 -10.07
C SER A 510 19.26 -16.75 -9.05
N ASP A 511 18.00 -17.19 -8.96
CA ASP A 511 17.46 -18.03 -7.89
C ASP A 511 17.69 -19.54 -8.05
N VAL A 512 18.04 -20.01 -9.26
CA VAL A 512 18.25 -21.44 -9.51
C VAL A 512 19.70 -21.83 -9.22
N ALA A 513 19.89 -22.65 -8.19
CA ALA A 513 21.19 -23.21 -7.83
C ALA A 513 21.46 -24.54 -8.53
N ILE A 514 22.73 -24.79 -8.87
CA ILE A 514 23.23 -26.11 -9.24
C ILE A 514 23.86 -26.73 -8.01
N THR A 515 23.23 -27.76 -7.47
CA THR A 515 23.66 -28.46 -6.25
C THR A 515 24.22 -29.83 -6.58
N ARG A 516 25.19 -30.28 -5.78
CA ARG A 516 25.76 -31.62 -5.89
C ARG A 516 25.25 -32.47 -4.73
N LYS A 517 24.44 -33.49 -5.03
CA LYS A 517 23.93 -34.45 -4.02
C LYS A 517 24.52 -35.83 -4.31
N LYS A 518 25.46 -36.27 -3.47
CA LYS A 518 26.24 -37.51 -3.68
C LYS A 518 26.92 -37.49 -5.06
N THR A 519 26.58 -38.42 -5.95
CA THR A 519 27.14 -38.58 -7.31
C THR A 519 26.34 -37.88 -8.41
N MET A 520 25.21 -37.24 -8.10
CA MET A 520 24.32 -36.61 -9.09
C MET A 520 24.24 -35.10 -8.88
N ARG A 521 24.29 -34.34 -9.98
CA ARG A 521 24.07 -32.88 -9.99
C ARG A 521 22.59 -32.61 -10.25
N ALA A 522 22.02 -31.71 -9.47
CA ALA A 522 20.61 -31.35 -9.53
C ALA A 522 20.46 -29.84 -9.47
N LEU A 523 19.50 -29.34 -10.24
CA LEU A 523 18.99 -28.00 -10.13
C LEU A 523 18.08 -27.92 -8.90
N ALA A 524 18.16 -26.84 -8.14
CA ALA A 524 17.35 -26.62 -6.94
C ALA A 524 16.95 -25.15 -6.82
N MET A 525 15.73 -24.90 -6.36
CA MET A 525 15.23 -23.55 -6.07
C MET A 525 14.25 -23.61 -4.88
N SER A 526 14.18 -22.53 -4.11
CA SER A 526 13.12 -22.34 -3.11
C SER A 526 12.45 -20.99 -3.36
N THR A 527 11.12 -20.96 -3.39
CA THR A 527 10.38 -19.71 -3.61
C THR A 527 9.13 -19.63 -2.75
N SER A 528 8.81 -18.42 -2.29
CA SER A 528 7.53 -18.09 -1.66
C SER A 528 6.51 -17.48 -2.63
N HIS A 529 6.88 -17.37 -3.91
CA HIS A 529 6.08 -16.76 -4.97
C HIS A 529 5.60 -17.82 -5.95
N LEU A 530 4.28 -18.02 -6.03
CA LEU A 530 3.69 -19.01 -6.94
C LEU A 530 3.94 -18.67 -8.41
N TRP A 531 4.06 -17.38 -8.77
CA TRP A 531 4.47 -16.96 -10.12
C TRP A 531 5.89 -17.44 -10.48
N GLN A 532 6.87 -17.35 -9.56
CA GLN A 532 8.24 -17.84 -9.78
C GLN A 532 8.24 -19.36 -9.96
N PHE A 533 7.45 -20.05 -9.13
CA PHE A 533 7.29 -21.50 -9.29
C PHE A 533 6.66 -21.85 -10.65
N ALA A 534 5.64 -21.12 -11.09
CA ALA A 534 4.99 -21.35 -12.38
C ALA A 534 5.95 -21.14 -13.57
N GLU A 535 6.65 -20.01 -13.61
CA GLU A 535 7.58 -19.69 -14.70
C GLU A 535 8.73 -20.70 -14.77
N THR A 536 9.35 -20.99 -13.63
CA THR A 536 10.48 -21.93 -13.61
C THR A 536 10.04 -23.37 -13.82
N HIS A 537 8.84 -23.77 -13.39
CA HIS A 537 8.29 -25.10 -13.67
C HIS A 537 8.10 -25.31 -15.18
N ALA A 538 7.65 -24.28 -15.91
CA ALA A 538 7.54 -24.32 -17.36
C ALA A 538 8.88 -24.56 -18.08
N LEU A 539 9.97 -24.05 -17.50
CA LEU A 539 11.32 -24.12 -18.06
C LEU A 539 12.05 -25.41 -17.68
N PHE A 540 12.01 -25.78 -16.40
CA PHE A 540 12.85 -26.83 -15.83
C PHE A 540 12.12 -28.15 -15.56
N GLY A 541 10.78 -28.17 -15.58
CA GLY A 541 10.00 -29.39 -15.30
C GLY A 541 10.23 -29.91 -13.87
N TRP A 542 10.21 -29.01 -12.90
CA TRP A 542 10.47 -29.29 -11.49
C TRP A 542 9.59 -30.39 -10.88
N SER A 543 10.16 -31.10 -9.90
CA SER A 543 9.40 -31.82 -8.88
C SER A 543 9.46 -31.06 -7.56
N VAL A 544 8.34 -31.00 -6.83
CA VAL A 544 8.34 -30.44 -5.47
C VAL A 544 9.03 -31.44 -4.54
N VAL A 545 10.09 -31.01 -3.88
CA VAL A 545 10.92 -31.84 -2.99
C VAL A 545 10.77 -31.47 -1.52
N GLY A 546 10.09 -30.37 -1.23
CA GLY A 546 9.79 -29.92 0.13
C GLY A 546 8.82 -28.75 0.15
N LEU A 547 8.13 -28.59 1.27
CA LEU A 547 7.21 -27.50 1.52
C LEU A 547 7.50 -26.93 2.92
N SER A 548 7.33 -25.63 3.06
CA SER A 548 7.34 -24.96 4.36
C SER A 548 6.45 -23.73 4.34
N MET A 549 6.12 -23.19 5.51
CA MET A 549 5.38 -21.94 5.66
C MET A 549 6.30 -20.89 6.27
N SER A 550 6.61 -19.82 5.53
CA SER A 550 7.31 -18.67 6.10
C SER A 550 6.30 -17.80 6.85
N LEU A 551 6.64 -17.40 8.08
CA LEU A 551 5.77 -16.57 8.92
C LEU A 551 6.27 -15.12 8.87
N THR A 552 5.67 -14.35 7.97
CA THR A 552 6.04 -12.96 7.71
C THR A 552 5.10 -11.99 8.42
N LEU A 553 5.42 -10.70 8.40
CA LEU A 553 4.55 -9.66 8.97
C LEU A 553 3.34 -9.34 8.09
N GLU A 554 3.30 -9.86 6.86
CA GLU A 554 2.14 -9.87 5.96
C GLU A 554 1.29 -11.15 6.15
N GLY A 555 1.68 -12.01 7.08
CA GLY A 555 1.06 -13.31 7.32
C GLY A 555 1.87 -14.50 6.80
N PRO A 556 1.29 -15.71 6.88
CA PRO A 556 1.90 -16.93 6.38
C PRO A 556 2.06 -16.90 4.85
N LYS A 557 3.21 -17.37 4.36
CA LYS A 557 3.51 -17.54 2.93
C LYS A 557 4.04 -18.95 2.65
N LEU A 558 3.38 -19.67 1.76
CA LEU A 558 3.83 -21.01 1.37
C LEU A 558 5.14 -20.91 0.60
N VAL A 559 6.17 -21.60 1.10
CA VAL A 559 7.46 -21.76 0.45
C VAL A 559 7.50 -23.15 -0.20
N VAL A 560 7.73 -23.16 -1.50
CA VAL A 560 7.88 -24.38 -2.30
C VAL A 560 9.35 -24.59 -2.59
N VAL A 561 9.87 -25.76 -2.21
CA VAL A 561 11.23 -26.19 -2.55
C VAL A 561 11.14 -27.19 -3.69
N VAL A 562 11.87 -26.91 -4.77
CA VAL A 562 11.79 -27.67 -6.01
C VAL A 562 13.16 -28.17 -6.45
N GLY A 563 13.16 -29.32 -7.13
CA GLY A 563 14.37 -29.94 -7.67
C GLY A 563 14.13 -30.59 -9.03
N ALA A 564 15.16 -30.54 -9.89
CA ALA A 564 15.17 -31.17 -11.21
C ALA A 564 16.56 -31.75 -11.52
N PRO A 565 16.66 -32.81 -12.32
CA PRO A 565 17.95 -33.30 -12.80
C PRO A 565 18.69 -32.23 -13.63
N LEU A 566 20.02 -32.12 -13.48
CA LEU A 566 20.83 -31.24 -14.34
C LEU A 566 20.68 -31.59 -15.84
N LYS A 567 20.34 -32.85 -16.14
CA LYS A 567 20.04 -33.33 -17.49
C LYS A 567 19.02 -32.46 -18.22
N ASN A 568 18.06 -31.83 -17.52
CA ASN A 568 17.07 -30.96 -18.17
C ASN A 568 17.75 -29.72 -18.80
N LEU A 569 18.78 -29.18 -18.15
CA LEU A 569 19.61 -28.11 -18.71
C LEU A 569 20.49 -28.62 -19.85
N ASP A 570 21.09 -29.82 -19.70
CA ASP A 570 21.88 -30.44 -20.78
C ASP A 570 21.05 -30.67 -22.05
N ASP A 571 19.81 -31.13 -21.90
CA ASP A 571 18.86 -31.34 -23.00
C ASP A 571 18.49 -30.01 -23.68
N ALA A 572 18.28 -28.93 -22.91
CA ALA A 572 18.04 -27.60 -23.47
C ALA A 572 19.25 -27.07 -24.27
N ILE A 573 20.47 -27.28 -23.76
CA ILE A 573 21.72 -26.95 -24.47
C ILE A 573 21.81 -27.71 -25.79
N ARG A 574 21.56 -29.02 -25.76
CA ARG A 574 21.56 -29.87 -26.96
C ARG A 574 20.56 -29.39 -28.02
N ILE A 575 19.31 -29.10 -27.61
CA ILE A 575 18.25 -28.63 -28.50
C ILE A 575 18.62 -27.26 -29.10
N SER A 576 19.14 -26.34 -28.29
CA SER A 576 19.59 -25.02 -28.74
C SER A 576 20.73 -25.14 -29.77
N ALA A 577 21.68 -26.06 -29.57
CA ALA A 577 22.76 -26.34 -30.51
C ALA A 577 22.29 -27.00 -31.83
N GLU A 578 21.09 -27.60 -31.85
CA GLU A 578 20.50 -28.25 -33.03
C GLU A 578 19.57 -27.36 -33.85
N GLY A 579 18.96 -26.35 -33.22
CA GLY A 579 17.92 -25.55 -33.86
C GLY A 579 17.70 -24.13 -33.31
N GLY A 580 18.36 -23.76 -32.21
CA GLY A 580 18.10 -22.52 -31.48
C GLY A 580 19.28 -21.55 -31.44
N TRP A 581 19.41 -20.86 -30.30
CA TRP A 581 20.37 -19.80 -30.07
C TRP A 581 21.83 -20.24 -30.33
N LEU A 582 22.24 -21.38 -29.77
CA LEU A 582 23.60 -21.88 -29.95
C LEU A 582 23.89 -22.29 -31.39
N LYS A 583 22.91 -22.84 -32.13
CA LYS A 583 23.09 -23.12 -33.57
C LYS A 583 23.24 -21.84 -34.39
N MET A 584 22.46 -20.81 -34.07
CA MET A 584 22.56 -19.52 -34.73
C MET A 584 23.97 -18.94 -34.55
N LEU A 585 24.50 -18.95 -33.32
CA LEU A 585 25.89 -18.56 -33.07
C LEU A 585 26.87 -19.45 -33.84
N GLY A 586 26.68 -20.77 -33.82
CA GLY A 586 27.59 -21.68 -34.52
C GLY A 586 27.64 -21.47 -36.03
N THR A 587 26.50 -21.21 -36.67
CA THR A 587 26.38 -21.09 -38.13
C THR A 587 26.57 -19.67 -38.66
N LYS A 588 25.98 -18.66 -38.00
CA LYS A 588 26.04 -17.27 -38.47
C LYS A 588 27.28 -16.53 -37.97
N ALA A 589 27.80 -16.86 -36.78
CA ALA A 589 28.98 -16.20 -36.20
C ALA A 589 30.30 -16.93 -36.52
N GLY A 590 30.25 -18.06 -37.23
CA GLY A 590 31.41 -18.87 -37.60
C GLY A 590 32.00 -19.67 -36.43
N LEU A 591 31.18 -20.02 -35.43
CA LEU A 591 31.57 -20.74 -34.21
C LEU A 591 31.14 -22.22 -34.30
N GLU A 592 31.54 -22.90 -35.39
CA GLU A 592 31.00 -24.22 -35.75
C GLU A 592 31.15 -25.27 -34.65
N ASP A 593 32.16 -25.15 -33.78
CA ASP A 593 32.39 -26.05 -32.66
C ASP A 593 31.26 -26.00 -31.60
N LEU A 594 30.53 -24.89 -31.50
CA LEU A 594 29.40 -24.72 -30.58
C LEU A 594 28.23 -25.68 -30.88
N ILE A 595 28.07 -26.13 -32.13
CA ILE A 595 27.00 -27.09 -32.51
C ILE A 595 27.20 -28.48 -31.88
N HIS A 596 28.43 -28.77 -31.46
CA HIS A 596 28.83 -30.02 -30.81
C HIS A 596 28.72 -29.96 -29.28
N VAL A 597 28.38 -28.80 -28.70
CA VAL A 597 28.15 -28.65 -27.27
C VAL A 597 26.80 -29.23 -26.90
N LYS A 598 26.80 -30.26 -26.03
CA LYS A 598 25.60 -31.04 -25.67
C LYS A 598 25.34 -31.12 -24.17
N SER A 599 26.12 -30.40 -23.37
CA SER A 599 25.99 -30.39 -21.91
C SER A 599 26.47 -29.08 -21.32
N TRP A 600 26.07 -28.82 -20.08
CA TRP A 600 26.49 -27.67 -19.30
C TRP A 600 28.01 -27.65 -19.11
N ASP A 601 28.64 -28.80 -18.84
CA ASP A 601 30.12 -28.86 -18.73
C ASP A 601 30.80 -28.57 -20.07
N GLY A 602 30.24 -29.03 -21.19
CA GLY A 602 30.74 -28.68 -22.51
C GLY A 602 30.62 -27.18 -22.81
N LEU A 603 29.51 -26.56 -22.41
CA LEU A 603 29.29 -25.12 -22.61
C LEU A 603 30.23 -24.28 -21.76
N LYS A 604 30.50 -24.69 -20.51
CA LYS A 604 31.49 -24.05 -19.63
C LYS A 604 32.88 -24.08 -20.25
N GLN A 605 33.29 -25.26 -20.75
CA GLN A 605 34.59 -25.42 -21.40
C GLN A 605 34.69 -24.54 -22.66
N TRP A 606 33.65 -24.55 -23.49
CA TRP A 606 33.61 -23.75 -24.71
C TRP A 606 33.76 -22.24 -24.44
N VAL A 607 33.05 -21.70 -23.43
CA VAL A 607 33.18 -20.29 -23.03
C VAL A 607 34.57 -19.99 -22.45
N ALA A 608 35.15 -20.92 -21.68
CA ALA A 608 36.51 -20.76 -21.15
C ALA A 608 37.56 -20.69 -22.28
N ASP A 609 37.36 -21.45 -23.36
CA ASP A 609 38.25 -21.46 -24.53
C ASP A 609 38.13 -20.16 -25.34
N HIS A 610 36.93 -19.55 -25.38
CA HIS A 610 36.65 -18.27 -26.07
C HIS A 610 36.72 -17.03 -25.17
N TRP A 611 37.18 -17.16 -23.92
CA TRP A 611 37.19 -16.07 -22.93
C TRP A 611 37.99 -14.83 -23.37
N GLY A 612 38.99 -15.01 -24.25
CA GLY A 612 39.75 -13.89 -24.81
C GLY A 612 38.90 -12.90 -25.62
N GLU A 613 37.87 -13.41 -26.33
CA GLU A 613 36.93 -12.56 -27.09
C GLU A 613 36.05 -11.74 -26.14
N VAL A 614 35.60 -12.37 -25.05
CA VAL A 614 34.81 -11.71 -24.00
C VAL A 614 35.60 -10.57 -23.37
N LEU A 615 36.86 -10.81 -23.00
CA LEU A 615 37.75 -9.78 -22.43
C LEU A 615 38.03 -8.64 -23.42
N GLY A 616 38.18 -8.95 -24.71
CA GLY A 616 38.33 -7.95 -25.75
C GLY A 616 37.13 -7.01 -25.81
N ALA A 617 35.92 -7.57 -25.89
CA ALA A 617 34.66 -6.81 -25.95
C ALA A 617 34.46 -5.93 -24.71
N VAL A 618 34.65 -6.50 -23.51
CA VAL A 618 34.50 -5.77 -22.24
C VAL A 618 35.45 -4.56 -22.19
N ASN A 619 36.71 -4.73 -22.58
CA ASN A 619 37.70 -3.64 -22.51
C ASN A 619 37.41 -2.48 -23.47
N GLU A 620 36.80 -2.74 -24.63
CA GLU A 620 36.40 -1.69 -25.57
C GLU A 620 35.13 -0.96 -25.09
N LEU A 621 34.08 -1.70 -24.74
CA LEU A 621 32.78 -1.13 -24.36
C LEU A 621 32.82 -0.33 -23.05
N LEU A 622 33.68 -0.72 -22.10
CA LEU A 622 33.85 0.01 -20.84
C LEU A 622 34.50 1.39 -21.02
N LYS A 623 35.21 1.64 -22.13
CA LYS A 623 35.83 2.96 -22.40
C LYS A 623 34.82 3.97 -22.93
N GLU A 624 33.75 3.50 -23.58
CA GLU A 624 32.88 4.37 -24.37
C GLU A 624 31.49 4.58 -23.74
N ASP A 625 30.89 3.56 -23.11
CA ASP A 625 29.44 3.57 -22.81
C ASP A 625 29.02 3.16 -21.38
N VAL A 626 29.96 2.86 -20.48
CA VAL A 626 29.65 2.54 -19.06
C VAL A 626 30.16 3.64 -18.12
N GLU A 627 29.24 4.24 -17.37
CA GLU A 627 29.60 5.24 -16.36
C GLU A 627 30.04 4.54 -15.05
N ILE A 628 31.23 4.85 -14.55
CA ILE A 628 31.75 4.29 -13.30
C ILE A 628 31.47 5.25 -12.14
N GLY A 629 30.66 4.80 -11.18
CA GLY A 629 30.31 5.58 -9.99
C GLY A 629 31.48 5.79 -9.02
N SER A 630 31.40 6.86 -8.23
CA SER A 630 32.40 7.16 -7.20
C SER A 630 32.51 6.02 -6.18
N GLY A 631 33.71 5.47 -6.02
CA GLY A 631 33.98 4.35 -5.09
C GLY A 631 33.91 2.95 -5.70
N PHE A 632 33.74 2.83 -7.02
CA PHE A 632 33.85 1.57 -7.74
C PHE A 632 35.32 1.29 -8.13
N ASP A 633 35.87 0.15 -7.68
CA ASP A 633 37.24 -0.28 -8.00
C ASP A 633 37.29 -0.99 -9.36
N LEU A 634 37.34 -0.20 -10.44
CA LEU A 634 37.37 -0.71 -11.81
C LEU A 634 38.59 -1.60 -12.09
N ALA A 635 39.78 -1.17 -11.66
CA ALA A 635 41.02 -1.92 -11.90
C ALA A 635 41.00 -3.29 -11.19
N GLY A 636 40.52 -3.32 -9.94
CA GLY A 636 40.35 -4.57 -9.22
C GLY A 636 39.21 -5.45 -9.74
N ALA A 637 38.18 -4.87 -10.34
CA ALA A 637 37.11 -5.64 -11.00
C ALA A 637 37.60 -6.30 -12.30
N LEU A 638 38.31 -5.55 -13.16
CA LEU A 638 38.90 -6.08 -14.40
C LEU A 638 39.89 -7.22 -14.13
N LYS A 639 40.78 -7.04 -13.15
CA LYS A 639 41.74 -8.08 -12.76
C LYS A 639 41.06 -9.38 -12.30
N LYS A 640 39.94 -9.26 -11.59
CA LYS A 640 39.15 -10.43 -11.18
C LYS A 640 38.41 -11.06 -12.36
N LEU A 641 37.85 -10.24 -13.26
CA LEU A 641 37.18 -10.68 -14.47
C LEU A 641 38.12 -11.49 -15.39
N GLU A 642 39.39 -11.09 -15.50
CA GLU A 642 40.43 -11.89 -16.18
C GLU A 642 40.62 -13.28 -15.54
N GLY A 643 40.52 -13.37 -14.22
CA GLY A 643 40.65 -14.62 -13.44
C GLY A 643 39.46 -15.57 -13.57
N LEU A 644 38.28 -15.07 -13.92
CA LEU A 644 37.03 -15.87 -13.97
C LEU A 644 37.13 -17.08 -14.90
N LYS A 645 37.93 -17.01 -15.97
CA LYS A 645 38.19 -18.16 -16.86
C LYS A 645 38.55 -19.42 -16.09
N SER A 646 39.43 -19.29 -15.09
CA SER A 646 39.91 -20.43 -14.30
C SER A 646 38.89 -20.94 -13.28
N GLU A 647 37.88 -20.13 -12.97
CA GLU A 647 36.81 -20.43 -12.02
C GLU A 647 35.56 -20.99 -12.70
N LEU A 648 35.47 -20.96 -14.04
CA LEU A 648 34.35 -21.55 -14.80
C LEU A 648 34.19 -23.05 -14.59
N GLY A 649 35.16 -23.74 -13.99
CA GLY A 649 34.96 -25.12 -13.53
C GLY A 649 33.90 -25.23 -12.42
N ASP A 650 33.78 -24.21 -11.57
CA ASP A 650 32.80 -24.13 -10.48
C ASP A 650 31.42 -23.69 -10.99
N ASP A 651 30.40 -24.45 -10.64
CA ASP A 651 29.03 -24.18 -11.10
C ASP A 651 28.45 -22.90 -10.51
N LYS A 652 28.88 -22.53 -9.31
CA LYS A 652 28.40 -21.31 -8.64
C LYS A 652 28.85 -20.06 -9.41
N THR A 653 30.08 -20.05 -9.91
CA THR A 653 30.62 -18.96 -10.73
C THR A 653 30.09 -19.06 -12.17
N ALA A 654 30.18 -20.23 -12.80
CA ALA A 654 29.80 -20.42 -14.19
C ALA A 654 28.35 -20.00 -14.47
N ARG A 655 27.40 -20.35 -13.60
CA ARG A 655 25.98 -20.00 -13.79
C ARG A 655 25.74 -18.50 -13.96
N LYS A 656 26.58 -17.65 -13.35
CA LYS A 656 26.47 -16.19 -13.42
C LYS A 656 27.19 -15.57 -14.63
N VAL A 657 28.08 -16.32 -15.28
CA VAL A 657 29.04 -15.81 -16.28
C VAL A 657 28.71 -16.26 -17.70
N ILE A 658 28.21 -17.49 -17.88
CA ILE A 658 28.03 -18.09 -19.21
C ILE A 658 27.06 -17.28 -20.09
N ALA A 659 25.92 -16.88 -19.55
CA ALA A 659 24.89 -16.12 -20.29
C ALA A 659 25.42 -14.76 -20.82
N PRO A 660 25.93 -13.85 -19.97
CA PRO A 660 26.43 -12.56 -20.45
C PRO A 660 27.66 -12.69 -21.37
N ALA A 661 28.52 -13.69 -21.16
CA ALA A 661 29.63 -13.98 -22.07
C ALA A 661 29.16 -14.34 -23.49
N LEU A 662 28.16 -15.23 -23.62
CA LEU A 662 27.58 -15.60 -24.91
C LEU A 662 26.89 -14.41 -25.59
N LEU A 663 26.22 -13.54 -24.83
CA LEU A 663 25.57 -12.34 -25.35
C LEU A 663 26.57 -11.29 -25.87
N LEU A 664 27.73 -11.17 -25.25
CA LEU A 664 28.82 -10.30 -25.73
C LEU A 664 29.39 -10.83 -27.05
N ILE A 665 29.72 -12.13 -27.12
CA ILE A 665 30.21 -12.76 -28.35
C ILE A 665 29.17 -12.60 -29.48
N GLN A 666 27.87 -12.75 -29.17
CA GLN A 666 26.79 -12.51 -30.11
C GLN A 666 26.83 -11.08 -30.67
N ALA A 667 26.90 -10.07 -29.79
CA ALA A 667 26.87 -8.67 -30.19
C ALA A 667 28.08 -8.30 -31.05
N GLU A 668 29.28 -8.79 -30.68
CA GLU A 668 30.52 -8.54 -31.44
C GLU A 668 30.51 -9.17 -32.84
N ARG A 669 30.03 -10.42 -32.95
CA ARG A 669 30.11 -11.18 -34.19
C ARG A 669 28.95 -10.89 -35.15
N LEU A 670 27.75 -10.65 -34.61
CA LEU A 670 26.50 -10.55 -35.40
C LEU A 670 25.87 -9.16 -35.39
N GLY A 671 26.32 -8.26 -34.50
CA GLY A 671 25.69 -6.97 -34.27
C GLY A 671 24.33 -7.10 -33.60
N VAL A 672 23.62 -5.96 -33.51
CA VAL A 672 22.30 -5.86 -32.87
C VAL A 672 21.20 -5.76 -33.93
N ASN A 673 20.39 -6.80 -34.03
CA ASN A 673 19.17 -6.89 -34.85
C ASN A 673 18.01 -7.53 -34.07
N GLU A 674 16.83 -7.66 -34.69
CA GLU A 674 15.62 -8.20 -34.04
C GLU A 674 15.81 -9.62 -33.45
N GLU A 675 16.50 -10.51 -34.18
CA GLU A 675 16.75 -11.89 -33.75
C GLU A 675 17.69 -11.93 -32.55
N THR A 676 18.80 -11.19 -32.59
CA THR A 676 19.75 -11.10 -31.47
C THR A 676 19.15 -10.41 -30.24
N LEU A 677 18.30 -9.38 -30.44
CA LEU A 677 17.59 -8.68 -29.37
C LEU A 677 16.59 -9.60 -28.66
N SER A 678 15.94 -10.49 -29.41
CA SER A 678 15.03 -11.47 -28.82
C SER A 678 15.73 -12.41 -27.84
N TYR A 679 16.92 -12.92 -28.19
CA TYR A 679 17.72 -13.77 -27.30
C TYR A 679 18.31 -12.99 -26.12
N PHE A 680 18.80 -11.78 -26.35
CA PHE A 680 19.26 -10.88 -25.30
C PHE A 680 18.16 -10.61 -24.27
N ALA A 681 16.96 -10.26 -24.73
CA ALA A 681 15.82 -9.99 -23.88
C ALA A 681 15.34 -11.22 -23.10
N ALA A 682 15.37 -12.41 -23.71
CA ALA A 682 15.07 -13.67 -23.03
C ALA A 682 16.12 -14.04 -21.96
N VAL A 683 17.40 -13.72 -22.17
CA VAL A 683 18.47 -13.93 -21.17
C VAL A 683 18.40 -12.90 -20.04
N ILE A 684 17.98 -11.66 -20.30
CA ILE A 684 17.93 -10.62 -19.27
C ILE A 684 16.61 -10.56 -18.51
N SER A 685 15.59 -11.30 -18.96
CA SER A 685 14.26 -11.24 -18.34
C SER A 685 14.30 -11.57 -16.84
N ASP A 686 15.09 -12.55 -16.39
CA ASP A 686 15.19 -12.82 -14.96
C ASP A 686 16.15 -11.87 -14.23
N ALA A 687 17.18 -11.36 -14.89
CA ALA A 687 18.02 -10.32 -14.29
C ALA A 687 17.19 -9.09 -13.88
N VAL A 688 16.08 -8.84 -14.57
CA VAL A 688 15.08 -7.79 -14.26
C VAL A 688 13.96 -8.29 -13.34
N GLY A 689 13.48 -9.53 -13.52
CA GLY A 689 12.33 -10.12 -12.82
C GLY A 689 12.64 -10.87 -11.52
N GLY A 690 13.80 -11.52 -11.42
CA GLY A 690 14.34 -12.24 -10.26
C GLY A 690 14.97 -11.29 -9.25
N ASP A 691 16.30 -11.27 -9.13
CA ASP A 691 17.03 -10.43 -8.16
C ASP A 691 17.11 -8.92 -8.52
N GLY A 692 16.68 -8.55 -9.72
CA GLY A 692 16.66 -7.17 -10.20
C GLY A 692 15.60 -6.28 -9.53
N PHE A 693 15.75 -4.98 -9.71
CA PHE A 693 14.80 -3.97 -9.24
C PHE A 693 14.31 -3.09 -10.41
N VAL A 694 13.00 -2.84 -10.47
CA VAL A 694 12.38 -1.99 -11.49
C VAL A 694 11.48 -0.97 -10.82
N SER A 695 11.57 0.29 -11.26
CA SER A 695 10.64 1.34 -10.86
C SER A 695 10.22 2.19 -12.04
N ALA A 696 8.93 2.16 -12.35
CA ALA A 696 8.34 3.07 -13.33
C ALA A 696 8.37 4.53 -12.85
N ALA A 697 8.21 4.75 -11.55
CA ALA A 697 8.22 6.08 -10.93
C ALA A 697 9.62 6.73 -11.00
N MET A 698 10.66 6.00 -10.61
CA MET A 698 12.04 6.50 -10.64
C MET A 698 12.66 6.44 -12.04
N ARG A 699 12.05 5.72 -12.98
CA ARG A 699 12.60 5.42 -14.31
C ARG A 699 13.95 4.72 -14.24
N VAL A 700 14.03 3.69 -13.42
CA VAL A 700 15.27 2.94 -13.18
C VAL A 700 15.01 1.45 -13.28
N VAL A 701 15.95 0.75 -13.91
CA VAL A 701 16.12 -0.70 -13.78
C VAL A 701 17.50 -0.98 -13.22
N ILE A 702 17.58 -1.76 -12.14
CA ILE A 702 18.82 -2.12 -11.46
C ILE A 702 18.99 -3.63 -11.57
N LEU A 703 20.18 -4.05 -12.00
CA LEU A 703 20.63 -5.44 -11.93
C LEU A 703 21.57 -5.59 -10.75
N THR A 704 21.40 -6.68 -9.99
CA THR A 704 22.20 -6.95 -8.80
C THR A 704 22.78 -8.37 -8.89
N SER A 705 24.10 -8.52 -9.09
CA SER A 705 24.75 -9.85 -9.04
C SER A 705 25.54 -10.09 -7.75
N GLY A 706 25.83 -9.01 -7.02
CA GLY A 706 26.54 -9.02 -5.74
C GLY A 706 28.08 -9.14 -5.86
N GLU A 707 28.61 -9.30 -7.08
CA GLU A 707 30.05 -9.46 -7.35
C GLU A 707 30.49 -8.46 -8.43
N ARG A 708 31.45 -7.58 -8.09
CA ARG A 708 31.86 -6.46 -8.96
C ARG A 708 32.27 -6.87 -10.37
N GLU A 709 32.97 -7.99 -10.51
CA GLU A 709 33.42 -8.53 -11.80
C GLU A 709 32.24 -9.01 -12.67
N ILE A 710 31.18 -9.55 -12.06
CA ILE A 710 29.99 -10.03 -12.77
C ILE A 710 29.08 -8.84 -13.13
N ASP A 711 28.93 -7.86 -12.24
CA ASP A 711 28.22 -6.62 -12.55
C ASP A 711 28.92 -5.85 -13.68
N LEU A 712 30.26 -5.83 -13.72
CA LEU A 712 31.00 -5.22 -14.81
C LEU A 712 30.76 -5.95 -16.15
N LEU A 713 30.71 -7.28 -16.13
CA LEU A 713 30.40 -8.10 -17.30
C LEU A 713 28.98 -7.82 -17.82
N TRP A 714 27.99 -7.69 -16.92
CA TRP A 714 26.63 -7.28 -17.29
C TRP A 714 26.56 -5.85 -17.81
N ALA A 715 27.29 -4.90 -17.21
CA ALA A 715 27.34 -3.52 -17.68
C ALA A 715 27.89 -3.43 -19.11
N ALA A 716 28.97 -4.16 -19.42
CA ALA A 716 29.50 -4.28 -20.77
C ALA A 716 28.49 -4.96 -21.71
N THR A 717 27.83 -6.03 -21.26
CA THR A 717 26.79 -6.70 -22.06
C THR A 717 25.67 -5.74 -22.42
N LEU A 718 25.14 -4.98 -21.46
CA LEU A 718 24.10 -3.97 -21.71
C LEU A 718 24.55 -2.89 -22.70
N ALA A 719 25.79 -2.41 -22.56
CA ALA A 719 26.37 -1.43 -23.47
C ALA A 719 26.43 -1.96 -24.92
N ALA A 720 26.77 -3.24 -25.12
CA ALA A 720 26.79 -3.89 -26.44
C ALA A 720 25.42 -3.88 -27.15
N TYR A 721 24.32 -3.83 -26.38
CA TYR A 721 22.95 -3.71 -26.89
C TYR A 721 22.41 -2.27 -26.85
N GLY A 722 23.28 -1.26 -26.71
CA GLY A 722 22.93 0.16 -26.77
C GLY A 722 22.18 0.67 -25.54
N ILE A 723 22.36 0.03 -24.39
CA ILE A 723 21.75 0.38 -23.10
C ILE A 723 22.86 0.93 -22.20
N LYS A 724 22.84 2.25 -21.98
CA LYS A 724 23.82 2.90 -21.12
C LYS A 724 23.51 2.64 -19.65
N THR A 725 24.53 2.31 -18.89
CA THR A 725 24.40 1.99 -17.47
C THR A 725 25.47 2.61 -16.61
N LYS A 726 25.16 2.71 -15.33
CA LYS A 726 26.08 3.18 -14.30
C LYS A 726 26.40 2.05 -13.33
N ALA A 727 27.66 1.68 -13.21
CA ALA A 727 28.14 0.72 -12.23
C ALA A 727 28.45 1.45 -10.91
N VAL A 728 27.78 1.06 -9.82
CA VAL A 728 27.87 1.75 -8.51
C VAL A 728 28.20 0.78 -7.38
N ASN A 729 28.86 1.29 -6.34
CA ASN A 729 29.10 0.58 -5.10
C ASN A 729 28.16 1.15 -4.02
N VAL A 730 27.25 0.31 -3.51
CA VAL A 730 26.22 0.70 -2.51
C VAL A 730 26.55 0.24 -1.09
N GLY A 731 27.82 -0.04 -0.80
CA GLY A 731 28.29 -0.39 0.56
C GLY A 731 28.02 -1.83 0.99
N SER A 732 27.12 -2.57 0.32
CA SER A 732 26.90 -4.02 0.54
C SER A 732 27.11 -4.90 -0.66
N GLY A 733 27.42 -4.29 -1.80
CA GLY A 733 27.39 -4.96 -3.08
C GLY A 733 27.56 -3.94 -4.21
N TYR A 734 27.69 -4.50 -5.40
CA TYR A 734 27.82 -3.76 -6.64
C TYR A 734 26.49 -3.89 -7.40
N GLN A 735 26.16 -2.87 -8.17
CA GLN A 735 24.91 -2.78 -8.92
C GLN A 735 25.16 -2.14 -10.29
N VAL A 736 24.36 -2.55 -11.27
CA VAL A 736 24.32 -1.95 -12.61
C VAL A 736 22.99 -1.24 -12.79
N VAL A 737 23.02 0.07 -12.98
CA VAL A 737 21.83 0.91 -12.99
C VAL A 737 21.58 1.46 -14.40
N ALA A 738 20.49 1.06 -15.05
CA ALA A 738 19.95 1.72 -16.23
C ALA A 738 18.92 2.77 -15.79
N SER A 739 19.02 3.99 -16.31
CA SER A 739 18.14 5.12 -15.92
C SER A 739 17.51 5.79 -17.12
N GLY A 740 16.39 6.47 -16.92
CA GLY A 740 15.78 7.34 -17.92
C GLY A 740 15.30 6.59 -19.16
N ASP A 741 15.87 6.89 -20.32
CA ASP A 741 15.46 6.29 -21.60
C ASP A 741 16.04 4.88 -21.78
N ASP A 742 17.23 4.60 -21.26
CA ASP A 742 17.82 3.26 -21.29
C ASP A 742 17.06 2.27 -20.41
N ALA A 743 16.52 2.74 -19.28
CA ALA A 743 15.59 1.96 -18.45
C ALA A 743 14.29 1.61 -19.21
N VAL A 744 13.78 2.54 -20.01
CA VAL A 744 12.58 2.33 -20.85
C VAL A 744 12.88 1.32 -21.96
N LYS A 745 14.01 1.45 -22.68
CA LYS A 745 14.42 0.48 -23.71
C LYS A 745 14.48 -0.94 -23.16
N LEU A 746 15.10 -1.11 -21.99
CA LEU A 746 15.24 -2.41 -21.36
C LEU A 746 13.90 -2.97 -20.87
N ALA A 747 13.00 -2.11 -20.36
CA ALA A 747 11.64 -2.50 -20.02
C ALA A 747 10.81 -2.92 -21.24
N ASP A 748 10.98 -2.25 -22.38
CA ASP A 748 10.31 -2.58 -23.63
C ASP A 748 10.78 -3.93 -24.18
N LEU A 749 12.09 -4.18 -24.17
CA LEU A 749 12.66 -5.46 -24.58
C LEU A 749 12.14 -6.61 -23.72
N TYR A 750 12.09 -6.42 -22.41
CA TYR A 750 11.44 -7.37 -21.50
C TYR A 750 9.99 -7.60 -21.91
N PHE A 751 9.21 -6.55 -22.13
CA PHE A 751 7.80 -6.68 -22.47
C PHE A 751 7.57 -7.48 -23.76
N LEU A 752 8.40 -7.24 -24.78
CA LEU A 752 8.31 -7.88 -26.08
C LEU A 752 8.70 -9.36 -26.05
N TYR A 753 9.81 -9.68 -25.37
CA TYR A 753 10.45 -11.00 -25.49
C TYR A 753 10.59 -11.76 -24.16
N GLY A 754 10.26 -11.15 -23.03
CA GLY A 754 10.25 -11.80 -21.72
C GLY A 754 9.03 -12.72 -21.51
N PRO A 755 8.98 -13.42 -20.36
CA PRO A 755 7.84 -14.25 -19.97
C PRO A 755 6.50 -13.49 -20.06
N PRO A 756 5.40 -14.19 -20.40
CA PRO A 756 4.09 -13.57 -20.53
C PRO A 756 3.58 -13.06 -19.19
N LEU A 757 2.85 -11.93 -19.22
CA LEU A 757 2.11 -11.46 -18.06
C LEU A 757 0.96 -12.44 -17.78
N LEU A 758 1.03 -13.08 -16.61
CA LEU A 758 -0.02 -13.93 -16.09
C LEU A 758 -1.19 -13.06 -15.60
N GLU A 759 -2.41 -13.49 -15.91
CA GLU A 759 -3.66 -12.81 -15.55
C GLU A 759 -4.51 -13.75 -14.67
N GLY A 760 -5.25 -13.22 -13.70
CA GLY A 760 -6.07 -14.03 -12.79
C GLY A 760 -5.72 -13.80 -11.32
N ASP A 761 -5.44 -14.89 -10.58
CA ASP A 761 -5.11 -14.84 -9.15
C ASP A 761 -3.85 -13.99 -8.92
N GLU A 762 -3.93 -12.98 -8.02
CA GLU A 762 -2.80 -12.11 -7.66
C GLU A 762 -1.56 -12.91 -7.24
N LYS A 763 -1.72 -14.13 -6.70
CA LYS A 763 -0.60 -15.01 -6.29
C LYS A 763 0.31 -15.42 -7.45
N VAL A 764 -0.20 -15.45 -8.68
CA VAL A 764 0.56 -15.81 -9.89
C VAL A 764 0.96 -14.59 -10.72
N ILE A 765 0.69 -13.37 -10.25
CA ILE A 765 1.08 -12.13 -10.93
C ILE A 765 2.47 -11.68 -10.46
N ASN A 766 3.38 -11.48 -11.41
CA ASN A 766 4.68 -10.86 -11.14
C ASN A 766 4.54 -9.32 -11.12
N HIS A 767 4.55 -8.72 -9.93
CA HIS A 767 4.45 -7.26 -9.76
C HIS A 767 5.60 -6.48 -10.41
N LYS A 768 6.81 -7.07 -10.54
CA LYS A 768 7.93 -6.42 -11.23
C LYS A 768 7.65 -6.33 -12.71
N LEU A 769 7.03 -7.35 -13.29
CA LEU A 769 6.56 -7.31 -14.67
C LEU A 769 5.46 -6.26 -14.86
N VAL A 770 4.58 -6.06 -13.87
CA VAL A 770 3.62 -4.93 -13.90
C VAL A 770 4.35 -3.58 -13.93
N GLU A 771 5.41 -3.41 -13.13
CA GLU A 771 6.25 -2.19 -13.15
C GLU A 771 7.00 -2.01 -14.47
N VAL A 772 7.52 -3.10 -15.07
CA VAL A 772 8.12 -3.10 -16.41
C VAL A 772 7.11 -2.63 -17.46
N VAL A 773 5.89 -3.15 -17.43
CA VAL A 773 4.79 -2.74 -18.31
C VAL A 773 4.47 -1.25 -18.12
N ARG A 774 4.41 -0.76 -16.88
CA ARG A 774 4.17 0.66 -16.57
C ARG A 774 5.29 1.56 -17.11
N LEU A 775 6.54 1.12 -16.99
CA LEU A 775 7.71 1.86 -17.45
C LEU A 775 7.77 1.92 -19.00
N GLY A 776 7.55 0.78 -19.68
CA GLY A 776 7.56 0.67 -21.14
C GLY A 776 6.35 1.30 -21.85
N ALA A 777 5.19 1.37 -21.17
CA ALA A 777 3.98 1.92 -21.76
C ALA A 777 4.06 3.40 -22.21
N ARG A 778 5.11 4.13 -21.84
CA ARG A 778 5.32 5.53 -22.24
C ARG A 778 5.78 5.68 -23.70
N GLY A 779 6.23 4.59 -24.36
CA GLY A 779 6.61 4.55 -25.78
C GLY A 779 5.52 4.02 -26.72
N LEU A 780 4.28 3.85 -26.25
CA LEU A 780 3.17 3.30 -27.03
C LEU A 780 2.71 4.26 -28.13
N GLY A 781 2.98 3.89 -29.38
CA GLY A 781 2.45 4.55 -30.57
C GLY A 781 1.16 3.88 -31.03
N ILE A 782 0.09 4.64 -31.23
CA ILE A 782 -1.17 4.16 -31.80
C ILE A 782 -1.55 5.07 -32.97
N SER A 783 -1.74 4.47 -34.14
CA SER A 783 -2.13 5.18 -35.37
C SER A 783 -3.03 4.30 -36.22
N TRP A 784 -3.56 4.83 -37.31
CA TRP A 784 -4.39 4.07 -38.23
C TRP A 784 -4.19 4.51 -39.69
N GLU A 785 -4.48 3.60 -40.62
CA GLU A 785 -4.44 3.87 -42.06
C GLU A 785 -5.51 3.09 -42.85
N ARG A 786 -5.67 3.41 -44.14
CA ARG A 786 -6.47 2.64 -45.12
C ARG A 786 -7.92 2.35 -44.72
N LEU A 787 -8.71 3.42 -44.50
CA LEU A 787 -10.17 3.31 -44.41
C LEU A 787 -10.74 2.85 -45.77
N ARG A 788 -11.54 1.78 -45.77
CA ARG A 788 -12.07 1.15 -46.98
C ARG A 788 -13.51 0.64 -46.80
N PRO A 789 -14.34 0.63 -47.86
CA PRO A 789 -15.66 0.04 -47.82
C PRO A 789 -15.59 -1.50 -47.74
N THR A 790 -16.57 -2.10 -47.06
CA THR A 790 -16.79 -3.53 -47.00
C THR A 790 -18.25 -3.86 -47.29
N LYS A 791 -18.58 -5.15 -47.48
CA LYS A 791 -19.97 -5.59 -47.76
C LYS A 791 -20.98 -5.22 -46.65
N SER A 792 -20.52 -4.87 -45.45
CA SER A 792 -21.37 -4.64 -44.27
C SER A 792 -20.97 -3.41 -43.44
N GLY A 793 -20.24 -2.45 -44.02
CA GLY A 793 -19.80 -1.21 -43.37
C GLY A 793 -18.39 -0.78 -43.78
N GLY A 794 -17.64 -0.15 -42.89
CA GLY A 794 -16.24 0.26 -43.11
C GLY A 794 -15.21 -0.69 -42.48
N ALA A 795 -13.97 -0.65 -42.98
CA ALA A 795 -12.82 -1.24 -42.30
C ALA A 795 -11.61 -0.30 -42.35
N ALA A 796 -10.78 -0.33 -41.32
CA ALA A 796 -9.52 0.41 -41.26
C ALA A 796 -8.43 -0.48 -40.67
N ASP A 797 -7.17 -0.10 -40.93
CA ASP A 797 -6.05 -0.79 -40.32
C ASP A 797 -5.53 0.03 -39.14
N LEU A 798 -5.60 -0.54 -37.93
CA LEU A 798 -5.04 0.03 -36.72
C LEU A 798 -3.60 -0.45 -36.55
N ILE A 799 -2.68 0.45 -36.23
CA ILE A 799 -1.27 0.13 -36.00
C ILE A 799 -0.95 0.47 -34.54
N ILE A 800 -0.50 -0.53 -33.79
CA ILE A 800 0.03 -0.36 -32.43
C ILE A 800 1.51 -0.71 -32.47
N SER A 801 2.35 0.18 -31.95
CA SER A 801 3.80 0.03 -31.96
C SER A 801 4.45 0.40 -30.64
N VAL A 802 5.52 -0.31 -30.28
CA VAL A 802 6.39 -0.01 -29.13
C VAL A 802 7.82 -0.34 -29.52
N SER A 803 8.74 0.61 -29.34
CA SER A 803 10.19 0.42 -29.44
C SER A 803 10.66 -0.43 -30.64
N GLY A 804 10.15 -0.09 -31.82
CA GLY A 804 10.51 -0.71 -33.10
C GLY A 804 9.62 -1.88 -33.54
N ALA A 805 8.88 -2.51 -32.62
CA ALA A 805 7.89 -3.54 -32.96
C ALA A 805 6.54 -2.88 -33.30
N ALA A 806 5.96 -3.22 -34.46
CA ALA A 806 4.66 -2.71 -34.89
C ALA A 806 3.75 -3.83 -35.39
N VAL A 807 2.52 -3.87 -34.88
CA VAL A 807 1.48 -4.82 -35.31
C VAL A 807 0.32 -4.07 -35.92
N LYS A 808 -0.14 -4.59 -37.06
CA LYS A 808 -1.25 -4.06 -37.85
C LYS A 808 -2.49 -4.93 -37.67
N TYR A 809 -3.55 -4.36 -37.13
CA TYR A 809 -4.83 -5.00 -36.81
C TYR A 809 -5.91 -4.54 -37.80
N ASN A 810 -6.84 -5.43 -38.15
CA ASN A 810 -8.00 -5.04 -38.95
C ASN A 810 -9.14 -4.64 -38.03
N VAL A 811 -9.59 -3.40 -38.12
CA VAL A 811 -10.77 -2.89 -37.42
C VAL A 811 -11.95 -2.87 -38.38
N TYR A 812 -12.99 -3.62 -38.05
CA TYR A 812 -14.23 -3.70 -38.83
C TYR A 812 -15.34 -2.95 -38.11
N LEU A 813 -16.03 -2.06 -38.82
CA LEU A 813 -17.22 -1.36 -38.36
C LEU A 813 -18.43 -2.11 -38.94
N ARG A 814 -18.98 -3.09 -38.22
CA ARG A 814 -20.02 -4.02 -38.74
C ARG A 814 -21.23 -4.08 -37.82
N GLY A 815 -22.41 -3.93 -38.40
CA GLY A 815 -23.67 -4.13 -37.66
C GLY A 815 -23.84 -3.08 -36.55
N ASP A 816 -23.76 -3.54 -35.30
CA ASP A 816 -23.88 -2.80 -34.04
C ASP A 816 -22.58 -2.80 -33.21
N ALA A 817 -21.45 -3.27 -33.77
CA ALA A 817 -20.15 -3.30 -33.09
C ALA A 817 -18.94 -2.92 -33.97
N ILE A 818 -17.95 -2.33 -33.31
CA ILE A 818 -16.53 -2.30 -33.70
C ILE A 818 -15.90 -3.64 -33.32
N VAL A 819 -15.32 -4.34 -34.30
CA VAL A 819 -14.62 -5.61 -34.12
C VAL A 819 -13.19 -5.51 -34.63
N LEU A 820 -12.23 -5.69 -33.74
CA LEU A 820 -10.81 -5.75 -34.06
C LEU A 820 -10.39 -7.22 -34.23
N LYS A 821 -9.73 -7.54 -35.36
CA LYS A 821 -9.21 -8.89 -35.66
C LYS A 821 -7.75 -8.88 -36.08
N PHE A 822 -7.00 -9.88 -35.59
CA PHE A 822 -5.66 -10.24 -36.05
C PHE A 822 -5.56 -11.76 -36.19
N GLN A 823 -4.94 -12.27 -37.27
CA GLN A 823 -4.79 -13.71 -37.50
C GLN A 823 -3.43 -14.02 -38.14
N SER A 824 -2.81 -15.12 -37.73
CA SER A 824 -1.51 -15.58 -38.23
C SER A 824 -1.33 -17.08 -37.96
N THR A 825 -0.57 -17.77 -38.82
CA THR A 825 -0.13 -19.15 -38.60
C THR A 825 1.00 -19.25 -37.57
N ASN A 826 1.77 -18.16 -37.40
CA ASN A 826 2.76 -18.04 -36.34
C ASN A 826 2.09 -17.58 -35.04
N ARG A 827 2.07 -18.46 -34.03
CA ARG A 827 1.50 -18.20 -32.69
C ARG A 827 2.20 -17.06 -31.95
N GLY A 828 3.54 -17.02 -31.97
CA GLY A 828 4.32 -15.96 -31.31
C GLY A 828 3.94 -14.57 -31.82
N ARG A 829 3.67 -14.44 -33.12
CA ARG A 829 3.18 -13.18 -33.71
C ARG A 829 1.79 -12.78 -33.20
N VAL A 830 0.91 -13.75 -32.95
CA VAL A 830 -0.41 -13.50 -32.36
C VAL A 830 -0.30 -13.16 -30.88
N GLU A 831 0.57 -13.84 -30.11
CA GLU A 831 0.83 -13.48 -28.71
C GLU A 831 1.40 -12.06 -28.58
N LEU A 832 2.34 -11.65 -29.43
CA LEU A 832 2.83 -10.27 -29.49
C LEU A 832 1.69 -9.28 -29.79
N ALA A 833 0.82 -9.62 -30.74
CA ALA A 833 -0.35 -8.81 -31.06
C ALA A 833 -1.31 -8.68 -29.86
N ALA A 834 -1.50 -9.74 -29.06
CA ALA A 834 -2.30 -9.70 -27.84
C ALA A 834 -1.62 -8.85 -26.74
N ARG A 835 -0.31 -9.01 -26.55
CA ARG A 835 0.47 -8.22 -25.57
C ARG A 835 0.33 -6.72 -25.85
N LEU A 836 0.53 -6.28 -27.09
CA LEU A 836 0.40 -4.86 -27.45
C LEU A 836 -1.01 -4.30 -27.21
N LEU A 837 -2.06 -5.11 -27.43
CA LEU A 837 -3.44 -4.71 -27.08
C LEU A 837 -3.61 -4.57 -25.56
N ARG A 838 -3.07 -5.50 -24.76
CA ARG A 838 -3.09 -5.42 -23.29
C ARG A 838 -2.34 -4.20 -22.78
N LEU A 839 -1.22 -3.85 -23.40
CA LEU A 839 -0.49 -2.62 -23.10
C LEU A 839 -1.36 -1.38 -23.38
N ALA A 840 -2.15 -1.41 -24.47
CA ALA A 840 -3.16 -0.42 -24.79
C ALA A 840 -4.43 -0.52 -23.91
N GLY A 841 -4.43 -1.31 -22.84
CA GLY A 841 -5.52 -1.44 -21.87
C GLY A 841 -6.66 -2.37 -22.31
N VAL A 842 -6.44 -3.21 -23.32
CA VAL A 842 -7.49 -4.08 -23.89
C VAL A 842 -7.19 -5.55 -23.60
N THR A 843 -8.10 -6.22 -22.90
CA THR A 843 -8.00 -7.66 -22.67
C THR A 843 -8.18 -8.42 -23.99
N ALA A 844 -7.10 -9.07 -24.45
CA ALA A 844 -7.06 -9.82 -25.71
C ALA A 844 -6.67 -11.28 -25.46
N GLU A 845 -7.49 -12.21 -25.94
CA GLU A 845 -7.27 -13.66 -25.85
C GLU A 845 -6.84 -14.22 -27.20
N VAL A 846 -5.81 -15.07 -27.18
CA VAL A 846 -5.34 -15.81 -28.35
C VAL A 846 -6.14 -17.09 -28.49
N LYS A 847 -6.79 -17.28 -29.64
CA LYS A 847 -7.64 -18.43 -29.97
C LYS A 847 -7.06 -19.20 -31.15
N ARG A 848 -7.38 -20.49 -31.24
CA ARG A 848 -7.00 -21.35 -32.38
C ARG A 848 -8.24 -21.73 -33.17
N GLU A 849 -8.18 -21.62 -34.49
CA GLU A 849 -9.27 -21.98 -35.39
C GLU A 849 -8.96 -23.31 -36.11
N GLY A 850 -9.84 -24.29 -35.94
CA GLY A 850 -9.80 -25.58 -36.66
C GLY A 850 -8.56 -26.45 -36.41
N VAL A 851 -8.47 -27.54 -37.18
CA VAL A 851 -7.34 -28.49 -37.17
C VAL A 851 -6.13 -27.92 -37.95
N GLU A 852 -6.37 -27.03 -38.92
CA GLU A 852 -5.36 -26.44 -39.82
C GLU A 852 -4.45 -25.36 -39.19
N GLY A 853 -4.57 -25.07 -37.90
CA GLY A 853 -3.50 -24.41 -37.14
C GLY A 853 -3.36 -22.89 -37.31
N MET A 854 -4.45 -22.16 -37.59
CA MET A 854 -4.44 -20.69 -37.54
C MET A 854 -4.75 -20.17 -36.13
N TRP A 855 -3.97 -19.18 -35.68
CA TRP A 855 -4.18 -18.48 -34.43
C TRP A 855 -4.77 -17.09 -34.70
N TYR A 856 -5.69 -16.63 -33.86
CA TYR A 856 -6.35 -15.34 -34.03
C TYR A 856 -6.69 -14.65 -32.71
N ILE A 857 -6.89 -13.34 -32.79
CA ILE A 857 -7.43 -12.48 -31.73
C ILE A 857 -8.68 -11.82 -32.30
N GLU A 858 -9.73 -11.79 -31.49
CA GLU A 858 -10.96 -11.06 -31.77
C GLU A 858 -11.39 -10.26 -30.53
N VAL A 859 -11.53 -8.94 -30.69
CA VAL A 859 -11.92 -8.02 -29.62
C VAL A 859 -13.09 -7.16 -30.10
N THR A 860 -14.12 -7.03 -29.26
CA THR A 860 -15.34 -6.26 -29.54
C THR A 860 -15.34 -4.89 -28.86
N THR A 861 -16.33 -4.05 -29.18
CA THR A 861 -16.40 -2.63 -28.80
C THR A 861 -16.25 -2.38 -27.30
N ASP A 862 -16.86 -3.21 -26.46
CA ASP A 862 -16.83 -2.99 -25.00
C ASP A 862 -15.42 -3.21 -24.44
N LYS A 863 -14.72 -4.26 -24.89
CA LYS A 863 -13.31 -4.50 -24.53
C LYS A 863 -12.39 -3.40 -25.09
N LEU A 864 -12.68 -2.87 -26.28
CA LEU A 864 -11.93 -1.74 -26.86
C LEU A 864 -12.17 -0.43 -26.10
N ALA A 865 -13.38 -0.22 -25.59
CA ALA A 865 -13.77 0.94 -24.78
C ALA A 865 -13.21 0.90 -23.35
N ALA A 866 -12.75 -0.27 -22.88
CA ALA A 866 -11.96 -0.37 -21.65
C ALA A 866 -10.48 0.06 -21.85
N GLY A 867 -10.05 0.18 -23.11
CA GLY A 867 -8.70 0.56 -23.48
C GLY A 867 -8.29 1.98 -23.03
N ARG A 868 -6.99 2.22 -23.07
CA ARG A 868 -6.40 3.54 -22.78
C ARG A 868 -6.98 4.63 -23.69
N GLU A 869 -6.97 5.86 -23.19
CA GLU A 869 -7.55 7.01 -23.89
C GLU A 869 -6.94 7.23 -25.28
N GLU A 870 -5.65 6.96 -25.47
CA GLU A 870 -4.97 7.08 -26.76
C GLU A 870 -5.55 6.11 -27.80
N LEU A 871 -5.80 4.85 -27.41
CA LEU A 871 -6.43 3.86 -28.28
C LEU A 871 -7.86 4.29 -28.63
N ARG A 872 -8.61 4.72 -27.61
CA ARG A 872 -10.00 5.12 -27.78
C ARG A 872 -10.15 6.32 -28.70
N LYS A 873 -9.27 7.32 -28.60
CA LYS A 873 -9.23 8.49 -29.48
C LYS A 873 -9.00 8.09 -30.95
N VAL A 874 -8.05 7.20 -31.20
CA VAL A 874 -7.76 6.69 -32.55
C VAL A 874 -8.95 5.91 -33.12
N LEU A 875 -9.58 5.04 -32.32
CA LEU A 875 -10.79 4.32 -32.74
C LEU A 875 -11.97 5.26 -33.01
N ALA A 876 -12.15 6.29 -32.18
CA ALA A 876 -13.19 7.30 -32.37
C ALA A 876 -12.95 8.12 -33.65
N GLU A 877 -11.70 8.43 -33.98
CA GLU A 877 -11.34 9.07 -35.24
C GLU A 877 -11.70 8.19 -36.44
N ILE A 878 -11.37 6.89 -36.42
CA ILE A 878 -11.76 5.94 -37.47
C ILE A 878 -13.28 5.96 -37.68
N VAL A 879 -14.06 5.95 -36.60
CA VAL A 879 -15.53 5.99 -36.66
C VAL A 879 -16.03 7.32 -37.25
N LYS A 880 -15.50 8.47 -36.80
CA LYS A 880 -15.85 9.80 -37.35
C LYS A 880 -15.57 9.87 -38.85
N ARG A 881 -14.40 9.42 -39.29
CA ARG A 881 -14.05 9.34 -40.72
C ARG A 881 -14.95 8.39 -41.50
N ALA A 882 -15.37 7.28 -40.91
CA ALA A 882 -16.29 6.36 -41.57
C ALA A 882 -17.69 6.97 -41.78
N VAL A 883 -18.17 7.79 -40.84
CA VAL A 883 -19.42 8.55 -41.00
C VAL A 883 -19.28 9.64 -42.06
N GLU A 884 -18.17 10.39 -42.08
CA GLU A 884 -17.88 11.40 -43.11
C GLU A 884 -17.87 10.84 -44.54
N ASN A 885 -17.55 9.54 -44.69
CA ASN A 885 -17.48 8.86 -45.98
C ASN A 885 -18.72 7.97 -46.26
N ASP A 886 -19.82 8.16 -45.53
CA ASP A 886 -21.06 7.38 -45.66
C ASP A 886 -20.88 5.85 -45.55
N LEU A 887 -19.84 5.39 -44.84
CA LEU A 887 -19.56 3.96 -44.63
C LEU A 887 -20.30 3.38 -43.43
N VAL A 888 -20.78 4.24 -42.52
CA VAL A 888 -21.50 3.89 -41.29
C VAL A 888 -22.62 4.91 -41.06
N ASP A 889 -23.80 4.41 -40.67
CA ASP A 889 -24.94 5.25 -40.27
C ASP A 889 -24.63 6.09 -39.02
N ALA A 890 -24.94 7.39 -39.06
CA ALA A 890 -24.62 8.33 -37.98
C ALA A 890 -25.27 7.95 -36.64
N GLY A 891 -26.50 7.42 -36.65
CA GLY A 891 -27.20 6.98 -35.44
C GLY A 891 -26.56 5.75 -34.79
N LYS A 892 -25.97 4.86 -35.59
CA LYS A 892 -25.19 3.72 -35.09
C LYS A 892 -23.83 4.15 -34.54
N ALA A 893 -23.16 5.07 -35.21
CA ALA A 893 -21.85 5.58 -34.80
C ALA A 893 -21.91 6.35 -33.48
N GLU A 894 -23.00 7.06 -33.20
CA GLU A 894 -23.20 7.83 -31.96
C GLU A 894 -23.04 6.95 -30.71
N GLY A 895 -23.62 5.74 -30.71
CA GLY A 895 -23.50 4.80 -29.60
C GLY A 895 -22.07 4.30 -29.36
N TRP A 896 -21.27 4.14 -30.41
CA TRP A 896 -19.85 3.75 -30.28
C TRP A 896 -18.97 4.91 -29.84
N LEU A 897 -19.21 6.11 -30.38
CA LEU A 897 -18.44 7.31 -30.03
C LEU A 897 -18.60 7.67 -28.56
N VAL A 898 -19.80 7.54 -27.99
CA VAL A 898 -20.03 7.74 -26.55
C VAL A 898 -19.18 6.77 -25.72
N LYS A 899 -19.19 5.47 -26.07
CA LYS A 899 -18.39 4.44 -25.36
C LYS A 899 -16.89 4.71 -25.47
N LEU A 900 -16.41 5.15 -26.64
CA LEU A 900 -14.99 5.43 -26.87
C LEU A 900 -14.53 6.76 -26.25
N GLU A 901 -15.32 7.83 -26.27
CA GLU A 901 -14.93 9.12 -25.70
C GLU A 901 -14.95 9.09 -24.16
N GLU A 902 -15.94 8.44 -23.55
CA GLU A 902 -16.12 8.44 -22.09
C GLU A 902 -15.38 7.27 -21.39
N GLY A 903 -15.24 6.09 -22.03
CA GLY A 903 -14.53 4.90 -21.50
C GLY A 903 -15.43 3.95 -20.70
N LEU A 904 -15.16 2.63 -20.67
CA LEU A 904 -16.11 1.61 -20.17
C LEU A 904 -16.60 1.86 -18.73
N VAL A 905 -15.70 2.14 -17.78
CA VAL A 905 -16.05 2.36 -16.35
C VAL A 905 -16.91 3.62 -16.17
N LEU A 906 -16.61 4.69 -16.90
CA LEU A 906 -17.40 5.94 -16.88
C LEU A 906 -18.71 5.79 -17.66
N ALA A 907 -18.74 4.98 -18.72
CA ALA A 907 -19.94 4.68 -19.49
C ALA A 907 -20.90 3.79 -18.70
N GLU A 908 -20.43 2.78 -17.97
CA GLU A 908 -21.26 1.96 -17.06
C GLU A 908 -21.77 2.76 -15.86
N GLU A 909 -20.97 3.69 -15.31
CA GLU A 909 -21.42 4.63 -14.29
C GLU A 909 -22.45 5.65 -14.83
N LEU A 910 -22.37 6.02 -16.11
CA LEU A 910 -23.27 7.01 -16.74
C LEU A 910 -24.44 6.42 -17.55
N SER A 911 -24.45 5.12 -17.87
CA SER A 911 -25.51 4.43 -18.64
C SER A 911 -26.47 3.62 -17.79
N LYS A 912 -26.36 3.67 -16.45
CA LYS A 912 -27.18 2.88 -15.52
C LYS A 912 -28.69 2.90 -15.85
N TYR A 913 -29.24 4.07 -16.15
CA TYR A 913 -30.67 4.22 -16.41
C TYR A 913 -31.03 4.47 -17.89
N GLY A 914 -31.80 3.53 -18.47
CA GLY A 914 -32.53 3.72 -19.71
C GLY A 914 -33.71 4.70 -19.52
N MET A 915 -33.89 5.62 -20.45
CA MET A 915 -34.84 6.74 -20.34
C MET A 915 -35.65 6.93 -21.62
N TRP A 916 -36.97 6.96 -21.59
CA TRP A 916 -37.79 7.24 -22.78
C TRP A 916 -39.20 7.71 -22.40
N LEU A 917 -39.95 8.23 -23.38
CA LEU A 917 -41.39 8.47 -23.24
C LEU A 917 -42.14 7.25 -23.79
N SER A 918 -43.15 6.78 -23.05
CA SER A 918 -44.08 5.77 -23.58
C SER A 918 -44.92 6.36 -24.72
N GLY A 919 -45.58 5.52 -25.52
CA GLY A 919 -46.46 5.97 -26.61
C GLY A 919 -47.63 6.86 -26.17
N GLY A 920 -47.94 6.93 -24.86
CA GLY A 920 -48.89 7.86 -24.25
C GLY A 920 -48.24 9.08 -23.58
N GLY A 921 -46.93 9.28 -23.75
CA GLY A 921 -46.18 10.41 -23.19
C GLY A 921 -45.76 10.25 -21.73
N ALA A 922 -45.89 9.08 -21.11
CA ALA A 922 -45.45 8.86 -19.72
C ALA A 922 -43.92 8.73 -19.64
N LEU A 923 -43.30 9.33 -18.62
CA LEU A 923 -41.86 9.26 -18.38
C LEU A 923 -41.48 7.87 -17.85
N ILE A 924 -40.53 7.21 -18.51
CA ILE A 924 -39.96 5.94 -18.06
C ILE A 924 -38.47 6.11 -17.81
N ILE A 925 -38.04 5.81 -16.59
CA ILE A 925 -36.63 5.77 -16.16
C ILE A 925 -36.38 4.40 -15.52
N ARG A 926 -35.45 3.63 -16.08
CA ARG A 926 -35.28 2.21 -15.71
C ARG A 926 -33.83 1.75 -15.77
N PHE A 927 -33.34 1.17 -14.68
CA PHE A 927 -32.10 0.39 -14.63
C PHE A 927 -32.42 -1.06 -15.02
N GLY A 928 -31.62 -1.67 -15.88
CA GLY A 928 -31.84 -3.06 -16.34
C GLY A 928 -30.54 -3.86 -16.27
N SER A 929 -30.61 -5.07 -15.72
CA SER A 929 -29.47 -5.98 -15.64
C SER A 929 -29.93 -7.43 -15.75
N THR A 930 -29.06 -8.29 -16.30
CA THR A 930 -29.20 -9.75 -16.25
C THR A 930 -28.69 -10.31 -14.91
N SER A 931 -27.89 -9.54 -14.17
CA SER A 931 -27.37 -9.90 -12.85
C SER A 931 -28.40 -9.59 -11.78
N ARG A 932 -28.72 -10.59 -10.96
CA ARG A 932 -29.59 -10.43 -9.79
C ARG A 932 -28.96 -9.49 -8.76
N ASP A 933 -27.67 -9.67 -8.47
CA ASP A 933 -26.92 -8.87 -7.51
C ASP A 933 -26.93 -7.38 -7.88
N SER A 934 -26.83 -7.06 -9.17
CA SER A 934 -26.90 -5.66 -9.63
C SER A 934 -28.29 -5.04 -9.42
N ILE A 935 -29.36 -5.82 -9.58
CA ILE A 935 -30.73 -5.34 -9.33
C ILE A 935 -30.95 -5.13 -7.83
N GLU A 936 -30.45 -6.04 -6.99
CA GLU A 936 -30.53 -5.95 -5.53
C GLU A 936 -29.71 -4.76 -4.98
N GLN A 937 -28.50 -4.54 -5.52
CA GLN A 937 -27.66 -3.39 -5.14
C GLN A 937 -28.28 -2.06 -5.52
N GLU A 938 -28.87 -1.95 -6.71
CA GLU A 938 -29.50 -0.70 -7.15
C GLU A 938 -30.76 -0.39 -6.32
N ALA A 939 -31.57 -1.41 -6.00
CA ALA A 939 -32.71 -1.26 -5.10
C ALA A 939 -32.27 -0.80 -3.71
N ALA A 940 -31.25 -1.44 -3.12
CA ALA A 940 -30.69 -1.06 -1.82
C ALA A 940 -30.11 0.36 -1.82
N TRP A 941 -29.52 0.79 -2.93
CA TRP A 941 -28.99 2.16 -3.08
C TRP A 941 -30.11 3.21 -3.09
N LEU A 942 -31.21 2.95 -3.81
CA LEU A 942 -32.40 3.82 -3.78
C LEU A 942 -33.05 3.85 -2.39
N GLU A 943 -33.08 2.73 -1.67
CA GLU A 943 -33.55 2.67 -0.28
C GLU A 943 -32.67 3.46 0.68
N LYS A 944 -31.35 3.39 0.53
CA LYS A 944 -30.40 4.18 1.33
C LYS A 944 -30.58 5.69 1.11
N MET A 945 -31.03 6.10 -0.08
CA MET A 945 -31.41 7.48 -0.39
C MET A 945 -32.76 7.89 0.24
N GLY A 946 -33.54 6.96 0.76
CA GLY A 946 -34.86 7.18 1.36
C GLY A 946 -36.03 6.94 0.40
N LEU A 947 -35.78 6.32 -0.76
CA LEU A 947 -36.86 5.85 -1.62
C LEU A 947 -37.41 4.50 -1.13
N ARG A 948 -38.66 4.16 -1.45
CA ARG A 948 -39.29 2.91 -1.02
C ARG A 948 -39.78 2.12 -2.23
N GLU A 949 -39.48 0.82 -2.25
CA GLU A 949 -39.98 -0.10 -3.26
C GLU A 949 -41.52 -0.18 -3.21
N GLY A 950 -42.17 -0.27 -4.37
CA GLY A 950 -43.63 -0.27 -4.53
C GLY A 950 -44.26 1.12 -4.64
N ARG A 951 -43.60 2.17 -4.12
CA ARG A 951 -44.10 3.56 -4.13
C ARG A 951 -43.25 4.51 -4.95
N HIS A 952 -41.94 4.50 -4.72
CA HIS A 952 -40.99 5.40 -5.39
C HIS A 952 -40.30 4.71 -6.57
N PHE A 953 -40.07 3.40 -6.47
CA PHE A 953 -39.57 2.57 -7.55
C PHE A 953 -40.20 1.18 -7.50
N SER A 954 -40.08 0.41 -8.57
CA SER A 954 -40.51 -1.00 -8.62
C SER A 954 -39.37 -1.88 -9.09
N VAL A 955 -39.25 -3.07 -8.51
CA VAL A 955 -38.23 -4.05 -8.86
C VAL A 955 -38.88 -5.25 -9.55
N LYS A 956 -38.21 -5.76 -10.57
CA LYS A 956 -38.52 -7.06 -11.17
C LYS A 956 -37.23 -7.84 -11.31
N MET A 957 -37.17 -9.00 -10.67
CA MET A 957 -36.00 -9.86 -10.71
C MET A 957 -35.79 -10.49 -12.10
N PRO A 958 -34.53 -10.77 -12.49
CA PRO A 958 -34.22 -11.53 -13.70
C PRO A 958 -34.64 -12.99 -13.52
N GLU A 959 -35.37 -13.55 -14.50
CA GLU A 959 -35.79 -14.97 -14.51
C GLU A 959 -35.58 -15.58 -15.90
N GLY A 960 -34.99 -16.78 -15.97
CA GLY A 960 -34.86 -17.56 -17.21
C GLY A 960 -34.07 -16.86 -18.33
N GLY A 961 -32.99 -16.16 -18.00
CA GLY A 961 -32.16 -15.41 -18.96
C GLY A 961 -32.78 -14.10 -19.47
N LYS A 962 -33.91 -13.66 -18.90
CA LYS A 962 -34.53 -12.36 -19.19
C LYS A 962 -34.03 -11.29 -18.23
N ASN A 963 -33.88 -10.06 -18.72
CA ASN A 963 -33.42 -8.93 -17.91
C ASN A 963 -34.37 -8.62 -16.76
N GLY A 964 -33.81 -8.52 -15.55
CA GLY A 964 -34.44 -7.85 -14.42
C GLY A 964 -34.32 -6.34 -14.55
N TYR A 965 -35.05 -5.60 -13.72
CA TYR A 965 -35.02 -4.15 -13.74
C TYR A 965 -35.49 -3.48 -12.46
N VAL A 966 -35.01 -2.25 -12.27
CA VAL A 966 -35.52 -1.28 -11.30
C VAL A 966 -36.11 -0.10 -12.07
N SER A 967 -37.40 0.17 -11.93
CA SER A 967 -38.10 1.28 -12.60
C SER A 967 -38.42 2.37 -11.60
N ILE A 968 -37.89 3.57 -11.83
CA ILE A 968 -38.20 4.76 -11.01
C ILE A 968 -39.55 5.30 -11.45
N LEU A 969 -40.44 5.51 -10.48
CA LEU A 969 -41.77 6.07 -10.72
C LEU A 969 -41.70 7.60 -10.69
N ARG A 970 -42.70 8.27 -11.28
CA ARG A 970 -42.82 9.74 -11.26
C ARG A 970 -42.67 10.31 -9.85
N GLU A 971 -43.37 9.71 -8.90
CA GLU A 971 -43.34 10.14 -7.49
C GLU A 971 -41.98 9.88 -6.85
N GLY A 972 -41.25 8.83 -7.25
CA GLY A 972 -39.89 8.59 -6.76
C GLY A 972 -38.90 9.65 -7.21
N LEU A 973 -39.02 10.14 -8.45
CA LEU A 973 -38.18 11.24 -8.94
C LEU A 973 -38.54 12.57 -8.26
N ALA A 974 -39.83 12.86 -8.07
CA ALA A 974 -40.28 14.05 -7.33
C ALA A 974 -39.84 14.01 -5.86
N HIS A 975 -39.92 12.87 -5.20
CA HIS A 975 -39.48 12.71 -3.82
C HIS A 975 -37.95 12.80 -3.68
N ALA A 976 -37.19 12.23 -4.63
CA ALA A 976 -35.74 12.44 -4.67
C ALA A 976 -35.38 13.93 -4.87
N ALA A 977 -36.10 14.65 -5.73
CA ALA A 977 -35.93 16.10 -5.89
C ALA A 977 -36.24 16.88 -4.61
N TRP A 978 -37.28 16.51 -3.88
CA TRP A 978 -37.58 17.09 -2.57
C TRP A 978 -36.47 16.81 -1.54
N LEU A 979 -36.02 15.55 -1.44
CA LEU A 979 -34.92 15.13 -0.56
C LEU A 979 -33.59 15.82 -0.90
N SER A 980 -33.35 16.19 -2.15
CA SER A 980 -32.15 16.94 -2.53
C SER A 980 -32.07 18.34 -1.89
N VAL A 981 -33.23 18.94 -1.57
CA VAL A 981 -33.31 20.28 -0.97
C VAL A 981 -33.56 20.20 0.53
N ARG A 982 -34.37 19.23 0.99
CA ARG A 982 -34.91 19.16 2.35
C ARG A 982 -34.41 17.95 3.16
N GLY A 983 -33.75 16.98 2.53
CA GLY A 983 -33.15 15.85 3.24
C GLY A 983 -32.04 16.30 4.20
N SER A 984 -31.59 15.39 5.08
CA SER A 984 -30.51 15.68 6.03
C SER A 984 -29.29 14.78 5.80
N GLY A 985 -28.08 15.34 5.90
CA GLY A 985 -26.83 14.58 5.92
C GLY A 985 -26.52 13.85 4.60
N GLU A 986 -26.18 12.56 4.70
CA GLU A 986 -25.82 11.72 3.55
C GLU A 986 -26.98 11.54 2.55
N GLN A 987 -28.22 11.49 3.06
CA GLN A 987 -29.43 11.33 2.26
C GLN A 987 -29.63 12.48 1.26
N GLN A 988 -29.45 13.72 1.72
CA GLN A 988 -29.58 14.91 0.88
C GLN A 988 -28.57 14.90 -0.26
N LYS A 989 -27.32 14.54 0.06
CA LYS A 989 -26.23 14.49 -0.91
C LYS A 989 -26.50 13.44 -1.98
N LEU A 990 -26.90 12.23 -1.59
CA LEU A 990 -27.25 11.15 -2.51
C LEU A 990 -28.41 11.54 -3.44
N ALA A 991 -29.45 12.17 -2.88
CA ALA A 991 -30.60 12.63 -3.64
C ALA A 991 -30.23 13.77 -4.62
N ALA A 992 -29.40 14.72 -4.20
CA ALA A 992 -28.93 15.81 -5.06
C ALA A 992 -28.06 15.30 -6.21
N ASP A 993 -27.13 14.38 -5.94
CA ASP A 993 -26.26 13.78 -6.95
C ASP A 993 -27.09 12.98 -7.98
N PHE A 994 -28.09 12.23 -7.52
CA PHE A 994 -29.01 11.49 -8.37
C PHE A 994 -29.90 12.38 -9.26
N VAL A 995 -30.51 13.43 -8.69
CA VAL A 995 -31.35 14.38 -9.43
C VAL A 995 -30.54 15.12 -10.50
N LYS A 996 -29.31 15.54 -10.16
CA LYS A 996 -28.38 16.15 -11.10
C LYS A 996 -28.04 15.20 -12.25
N TYR A 997 -27.74 13.93 -11.93
CA TYR A 997 -27.47 12.90 -12.92
C TYR A 997 -28.66 12.69 -13.89
N ILE A 998 -29.89 12.59 -13.38
CA ILE A 998 -31.09 12.42 -14.21
C ILE A 998 -31.32 13.64 -15.13
N LEU A 999 -31.11 14.87 -14.64
CA LEU A 999 -31.25 16.10 -15.45
C LEU A 999 -30.22 16.19 -16.58
N GLU A 1000 -28.95 15.87 -16.30
CA GLU A 1000 -27.89 15.88 -17.32
C GLU A 1000 -28.18 14.87 -18.43
N ARG A 1001 -28.68 13.68 -18.07
CA ARG A 1001 -29.10 12.65 -19.03
C ARG A 1001 -30.33 13.08 -19.83
N ALA A 1002 -31.31 13.69 -19.18
CA ALA A 1002 -32.51 14.18 -19.86
C ALA A 1002 -32.18 15.27 -20.90
N LYS A 1003 -31.21 16.14 -20.61
CA LYS A 1003 -30.71 17.17 -21.54
C LYS A 1003 -30.09 16.55 -22.79
N LYS A 1004 -29.33 15.46 -22.65
CA LYS A 1004 -28.73 14.71 -23.77
C LYS A 1004 -29.78 14.01 -24.66
N LYS A 1005 -30.99 13.71 -24.14
CA LYS A 1005 -32.08 13.05 -24.90
C LYS A 1005 -32.95 13.98 -25.76
N GLY A 1006 -32.86 15.29 -25.56
CA GLY A 1006 -33.60 16.29 -26.34
C GLY A 1006 -34.74 16.99 -25.57
N GLY A 1007 -35.21 18.09 -26.15
CA GLY A 1007 -36.02 19.10 -25.45
C GLY A 1007 -37.30 18.59 -24.80
N ALA A 1008 -38.13 17.83 -25.52
CA ALA A 1008 -39.43 17.37 -24.98
C ALA A 1008 -39.28 16.41 -23.78
N PHE A 1009 -38.21 15.60 -23.75
CA PHE A 1009 -37.92 14.71 -22.63
C PHE A 1009 -37.34 15.49 -21.44
N TYR A 1010 -36.41 16.41 -21.72
CA TYR A 1010 -35.82 17.29 -20.72
C TYR A 1010 -36.88 18.12 -19.98
N GLU A 1011 -37.79 18.76 -20.70
CA GLU A 1011 -38.85 19.59 -20.08
C GLU A 1011 -39.73 18.76 -19.14
N LYS A 1012 -40.07 17.52 -19.51
CA LYS A 1012 -40.91 16.66 -18.67
C LYS A 1012 -40.21 16.15 -17.42
N VAL A 1013 -38.92 15.83 -17.51
CA VAL A 1013 -38.09 15.46 -16.35
C VAL A 1013 -37.91 16.67 -15.44
N LYS A 1014 -37.64 17.84 -16.02
CA LYS A 1014 -37.48 19.10 -15.30
C LYS A 1014 -38.75 19.50 -14.57
N GLU A 1015 -39.92 19.37 -15.19
CA GLU A 1015 -41.22 19.64 -14.56
C GLU A 1015 -41.42 18.83 -13.27
N ILE A 1016 -41.11 17.53 -13.30
CA ILE A 1016 -41.27 16.64 -12.13
C ILE A 1016 -40.27 16.99 -11.02
N ILE A 1017 -39.05 17.38 -11.40
CA ILE A 1017 -38.00 17.76 -10.46
C ILE A 1017 -38.32 19.12 -9.81
N ASP A 1018 -38.77 20.10 -10.61
CA ASP A 1018 -39.19 21.41 -10.13
C ASP A 1018 -40.42 21.28 -9.20
N GLU A 1019 -41.36 20.40 -9.53
CA GLU A 1019 -42.49 20.04 -8.64
C GLU A 1019 -41.97 19.54 -7.28
N GLY A 1020 -41.08 18.54 -7.28
CA GLY A 1020 -40.50 17.96 -6.07
C GLY A 1020 -39.76 18.99 -5.21
N MET A 1021 -38.92 19.83 -5.83
CA MET A 1021 -38.19 20.90 -5.14
C MET A 1021 -39.12 21.98 -4.56
N SER A 1022 -40.30 22.20 -5.15
CA SER A 1022 -41.26 23.20 -4.70
C SER A 1022 -42.06 22.80 -3.46
N ARG A 1023 -42.07 21.52 -3.07
CA ARG A 1023 -42.82 21.03 -1.91
C ARG A 1023 -42.24 21.62 -0.62
N GLY A 1024 -43.08 22.31 0.15
CA GLY A 1024 -42.70 23.04 1.36
C GLY A 1024 -41.75 24.24 1.11
N SER A 1025 -41.71 24.81 -0.10
CA SER A 1025 -40.88 25.97 -0.44
C SER A 1025 -41.46 27.33 -0.03
N LEU A 1026 -42.78 27.41 0.14
CA LEU A 1026 -43.52 28.63 0.50
C LEU A 1026 -43.94 28.62 1.97
N THR A 1027 -44.31 29.79 2.49
CA THR A 1027 -44.86 29.97 3.83
C THR A 1027 -46.24 30.63 3.76
N LEU A 1028 -47.15 30.24 4.65
CA LEU A 1028 -48.48 30.85 4.77
C LEU A 1028 -48.46 32.14 5.59
N GLU A 1029 -47.45 32.32 6.43
CA GLU A 1029 -47.27 33.55 7.21
C GLU A 1029 -47.09 34.77 6.30
N GLY A 1030 -47.95 35.78 6.48
CA GLY A 1030 -47.93 37.00 5.67
C GLY A 1030 -48.45 36.84 4.24
N PHE A 1031 -49.09 35.71 3.91
CA PHE A 1031 -49.61 35.48 2.57
C PHE A 1031 -50.77 36.44 2.23
N GLU A 1032 -50.60 37.20 1.14
CA GLU A 1032 -51.61 38.07 0.55
C GLU A 1032 -51.56 37.96 -0.98
N LYS A 1033 -52.70 37.72 -1.63
CA LYS A 1033 -52.78 37.58 -3.09
C LYS A 1033 -54.13 38.00 -3.64
N ARG A 1034 -54.12 38.67 -4.79
CA ARG A 1034 -55.32 38.96 -5.59
C ARG A 1034 -55.56 37.82 -6.58
N VAL A 1035 -56.79 37.35 -6.67
CA VAL A 1035 -57.22 36.32 -7.62
C VAL A 1035 -58.58 36.65 -8.19
N GLU A 1036 -58.78 36.35 -9.46
CA GLU A 1036 -60.08 36.44 -10.12
C GLU A 1036 -60.79 35.09 -10.01
N VAL A 1037 -62.04 35.06 -9.55
CA VAL A 1037 -62.89 33.85 -9.48
C VAL A 1037 -64.24 34.22 -10.10
N ASN A 1038 -64.72 33.44 -11.06
CA ASN A 1038 -65.98 33.73 -11.77
C ASN A 1038 -66.12 35.17 -12.30
N GLY A 1039 -65.02 35.82 -12.72
CA GLY A 1039 -65.03 37.18 -13.26
C GLY A 1039 -64.95 38.32 -12.23
N GLU A 1040 -64.85 38.01 -10.93
CA GLU A 1040 -64.72 38.97 -9.84
C GLU A 1040 -63.34 38.86 -9.17
N GLU A 1041 -62.66 39.99 -8.96
CA GLU A 1041 -61.39 40.02 -8.23
C GLU A 1041 -61.61 39.99 -6.71
N HIS A 1042 -60.92 39.07 -6.04
CA HIS A 1042 -60.91 38.90 -4.59
C HIS A 1042 -59.51 39.10 -4.04
N THR A 1043 -59.39 39.81 -2.92
CA THR A 1043 -58.11 39.90 -2.17
C THR A 1043 -58.14 38.93 -1.00
N VAL A 1044 -57.22 37.95 -1.00
CA VAL A 1044 -57.12 36.92 0.04
C VAL A 1044 -55.90 37.19 0.91
N LYS A 1045 -56.11 37.32 2.22
CA LYS A 1045 -55.05 37.42 3.23
C LYS A 1045 -55.19 36.30 4.26
N VAL A 1046 -54.14 35.50 4.46
CA VAL A 1046 -54.16 34.38 5.43
C VAL A 1046 -53.71 34.87 6.80
N GLU A 1047 -54.47 34.54 7.84
CA GLU A 1047 -54.21 34.91 9.24
C GLU A 1047 -53.95 33.69 10.14
N GLY A 1048 -54.30 32.48 9.71
CA GLY A 1048 -54.02 31.25 10.45
C GLY A 1048 -54.19 29.98 9.62
N TRP A 1049 -53.61 28.88 10.07
CA TRP A 1049 -53.67 27.59 9.37
C TRP A 1049 -53.48 26.41 10.32
N SER A 1050 -54.07 25.27 9.96
CA SER A 1050 -53.73 23.98 10.58
C SER A 1050 -53.93 22.83 9.59
N ALA A 1051 -53.18 21.74 9.77
CA ALA A 1051 -53.36 20.51 9.02
C ALA A 1051 -53.27 19.32 9.97
N GLU A 1052 -54.33 18.52 10.04
CA GLU A 1052 -54.46 17.42 10.99
C GLU A 1052 -54.95 16.14 10.30
N LEU A 1053 -54.52 14.99 10.82
CA LEU A 1053 -54.99 13.68 10.39
C LEU A 1053 -56.17 13.24 11.26
N GLU A 1054 -57.34 13.05 10.65
CA GLU A 1054 -58.54 12.57 11.32
C GLU A 1054 -58.85 11.13 10.91
N LYS A 1055 -59.50 10.34 11.78
CA LYS A 1055 -60.03 9.03 11.41
C LYS A 1055 -61.46 9.19 10.88
N GLY A 1056 -61.69 8.83 9.62
CA GLY A 1056 -63.03 8.81 9.03
C GLY A 1056 -63.93 7.72 9.63
N LYS A 1057 -65.25 7.81 9.40
CA LYS A 1057 -66.24 6.82 9.86
C LYS A 1057 -65.96 5.38 9.38
N SER A 1058 -65.22 5.23 8.28
CA SER A 1058 -64.78 3.96 7.71
C SER A 1058 -63.44 3.45 8.28
N GLY A 1059 -62.84 4.15 9.25
CA GLY A 1059 -61.51 3.87 9.80
C GLY A 1059 -60.34 4.34 8.93
N LYS A 1060 -60.60 4.86 7.72
CA LYS A 1060 -59.56 5.38 6.81
C LYS A 1060 -59.06 6.76 7.26
N PRO A 1061 -57.75 7.04 7.16
CA PRO A 1061 -57.20 8.35 7.50
C PRO A 1061 -57.66 9.43 6.52
N LEU A 1062 -58.08 10.57 7.05
CA LEU A 1062 -58.46 11.78 6.32
C LEU A 1062 -57.48 12.90 6.66
N LEU A 1063 -57.20 13.77 5.70
CA LEU A 1063 -56.38 14.96 5.93
C LEU A 1063 -57.30 16.17 5.95
N ARG A 1064 -57.36 16.85 7.09
CA ARG A 1064 -58.13 18.08 7.24
C ARG A 1064 -57.19 19.27 7.24
N ILE A 1065 -57.36 20.16 6.27
CA ILE A 1065 -56.65 21.43 6.15
C ILE A 1065 -57.62 22.55 6.53
N LYS A 1066 -57.23 23.41 7.47
CA LYS A 1066 -57.96 24.62 7.86
C LYS A 1066 -57.12 25.84 7.52
N ILE A 1067 -57.73 26.82 6.88
CA ILE A 1067 -57.14 28.10 6.55
C ILE A 1067 -58.06 29.21 7.07
N THR A 1068 -57.56 30.01 8.00
CA THR A 1068 -58.22 31.24 8.44
C THR A 1068 -57.75 32.37 7.53
N ALA A 1069 -58.68 32.94 6.75
CA ALA A 1069 -58.36 33.97 5.79
C ALA A 1069 -59.41 35.09 5.78
N LYS A 1070 -58.92 36.30 5.54
CA LYS A 1070 -59.71 37.50 5.26
C LYS A 1070 -59.86 37.65 3.75
N VAL A 1071 -61.09 37.58 3.25
CA VAL A 1071 -61.44 37.73 1.83
C VAL A 1071 -62.44 38.88 1.70
N ASP A 1072 -62.05 39.94 0.98
CA ASP A 1072 -62.84 41.18 0.82
C ASP A 1072 -63.41 41.71 2.15
N ASP A 1073 -62.51 41.86 3.13
CA ASP A 1073 -62.81 42.28 4.48
C ASP A 1073 -63.61 41.31 5.38
N VAL A 1074 -63.95 40.12 4.89
CA VAL A 1074 -64.63 39.08 5.67
C VAL A 1074 -63.63 38.03 6.17
N LEU A 1075 -63.41 37.99 7.49
CA LEU A 1075 -62.58 36.99 8.16
C LEU A 1075 -63.37 35.70 8.40
N ARG A 1076 -62.84 34.57 7.94
CA ARG A 1076 -63.46 33.25 8.15
C ARG A 1076 -62.43 32.12 8.18
N GLU A 1077 -62.74 31.06 8.91
CA GLU A 1077 -62.03 29.78 8.82
C GLU A 1077 -62.67 28.91 7.73
N TYR A 1078 -61.84 28.45 6.80
CA TYR A 1078 -62.20 27.56 5.70
C TYR A 1078 -61.55 26.19 5.94
N ALA A 1079 -62.37 25.15 6.05
CA ALA A 1079 -61.90 23.79 6.29
C ALA A 1079 -62.18 22.90 5.08
N ILE A 1080 -61.17 22.14 4.66
CA ILE A 1080 -61.28 21.17 3.58
C ILE A 1080 -60.72 19.82 4.02
N THR A 1081 -61.45 18.74 3.74
CA THR A 1081 -61.07 17.39 4.19
C THR A 1081 -60.85 16.48 3.00
N TYR A 1082 -59.60 16.02 2.84
CA TYR A 1082 -59.18 15.07 1.83
C TYR A 1082 -59.38 13.62 2.30
N GLY A 1083 -59.92 12.82 1.39
CA GLY A 1083 -60.09 11.37 1.52
C GLY A 1083 -59.66 10.65 0.25
N ARG A 1084 -59.61 9.32 0.33
CA ARG A 1084 -59.41 8.43 -0.83
C ARG A 1084 -60.75 7.86 -1.29
N TYR A 1085 -61.06 8.09 -2.55
CA TYR A 1085 -62.29 7.65 -3.21
C TYR A 1085 -61.95 6.72 -4.40
N ASP A 1086 -62.95 6.27 -5.16
CA ASP A 1086 -62.84 5.26 -6.23
C ASP A 1086 -61.52 5.32 -7.03
N GLY A 1087 -60.82 4.19 -7.11
CA GLY A 1087 -59.50 4.09 -7.76
C GLY A 1087 -58.33 4.68 -6.98
N ASN A 1088 -58.47 4.87 -5.66
CA ASN A 1088 -57.46 5.51 -4.77
C ASN A 1088 -57.19 6.99 -5.10
N THR A 1089 -58.16 7.68 -5.70
CA THR A 1089 -58.03 9.09 -6.07
C THR A 1089 -58.15 9.99 -4.83
N ALA A 1090 -57.19 10.90 -4.64
CA ALA A 1090 -57.25 11.92 -3.60
C ALA A 1090 -58.26 13.00 -4.00
N LYS A 1091 -59.37 13.09 -3.25
CA LYS A 1091 -60.38 14.13 -3.41
C LYS A 1091 -60.75 14.74 -2.07
N ALA A 1092 -61.16 15.99 -2.08
CA ALA A 1092 -61.63 16.72 -0.93
C ALA A 1092 -62.97 17.37 -1.24
N PHE A 1093 -63.82 17.41 -0.22
CA PHE A 1093 -65.11 18.07 -0.29
C PHE A 1093 -65.23 19.07 0.85
N ALA A 1094 -65.77 20.24 0.54
CA ALA A 1094 -66.16 21.25 1.52
C ALA A 1094 -67.52 21.84 1.13
N TYR A 1095 -68.21 22.46 2.10
CA TYR A 1095 -69.56 22.98 1.90
C TYR A 1095 -69.65 24.43 2.34
N ALA A 1096 -70.36 25.25 1.57
CA ALA A 1096 -70.59 26.64 1.90
C ALA A 1096 -71.65 26.79 3.01
N SER A 1097 -71.44 27.73 3.93
CA SER A 1097 -72.32 27.94 5.08
C SER A 1097 -73.44 28.93 4.76
N ALA A 1098 -74.66 28.63 5.21
CA ALA A 1098 -75.79 29.56 5.12
C ALA A 1098 -75.66 30.73 6.09
N ASP A 1099 -74.96 30.52 7.22
CA ASP A 1099 -74.78 31.51 8.28
C ASP A 1099 -73.60 32.47 7.99
N ALA A 1100 -72.88 32.26 6.89
CA ALA A 1100 -71.80 33.13 6.48
C ALA A 1100 -72.33 34.47 5.94
N PRO A 1101 -71.61 35.59 6.13
CA PRO A 1101 -72.01 36.90 5.62
C PRO A 1101 -72.27 36.89 4.11
N GLY A 1102 -73.50 37.19 3.69
CA GLY A 1102 -73.92 37.14 2.28
C GLY A 1102 -74.46 35.78 1.81
N GLY A 1103 -74.65 34.82 2.72
CA GLY A 1103 -75.25 33.51 2.43
C GLY A 1103 -74.32 32.53 1.71
N ARG A 1104 -74.86 31.34 1.37
CA ARG A 1104 -74.10 30.21 0.83
C ARG A 1104 -73.30 30.55 -0.45
N GLU A 1105 -73.87 31.35 -1.33
CA GLU A 1105 -73.27 31.66 -2.63
C GLU A 1105 -72.04 32.57 -2.50
N ALA A 1106 -72.15 33.64 -1.69
CA ALA A 1106 -71.02 34.51 -1.38
C ALA A 1106 -69.91 33.76 -0.65
N ASP A 1107 -70.27 32.85 0.26
CA ASP A 1107 -69.33 32.02 1.00
C ASP A 1107 -68.57 31.03 0.11
N ALA A 1108 -69.27 30.41 -0.85
CA ALA A 1108 -68.66 29.52 -1.85
C ALA A 1108 -67.65 30.26 -2.73
N LYS A 1109 -67.98 31.47 -3.19
CA LYS A 1109 -67.06 32.32 -3.97
C LYS A 1109 -65.80 32.67 -3.18
N ARG A 1110 -65.93 33.11 -1.92
CA ARG A 1110 -64.77 33.43 -1.07
C ARG A 1110 -63.90 32.20 -0.81
N PHE A 1111 -64.49 31.04 -0.58
CA PHE A 1111 -63.73 29.81 -0.39
C PHE A 1111 -63.00 29.38 -1.68
N ALA A 1112 -63.66 29.48 -2.84
CA ALA A 1112 -62.99 29.25 -4.13
C ALA A 1112 -61.81 30.21 -4.35
N ALA A 1113 -61.94 31.48 -3.94
CA ALA A 1113 -60.85 32.46 -3.97
C ALA A 1113 -59.67 32.05 -3.08
N VAL A 1114 -59.93 31.57 -1.86
CA VAL A 1114 -58.86 31.06 -0.96
C VAL A 1114 -58.12 29.89 -1.61
N ILE A 1115 -58.84 28.92 -2.18
CA ILE A 1115 -58.22 27.76 -2.83
C ILE A 1115 -57.41 28.18 -4.06
N LYS A 1116 -57.96 29.06 -4.90
CA LYS A 1116 -57.27 29.56 -6.10
C LYS A 1116 -56.05 30.41 -5.75
N ALA A 1117 -56.11 31.22 -4.70
CA ALA A 1117 -54.99 32.00 -4.22
C ALA A 1117 -53.82 31.10 -3.82
N LEU A 1118 -54.10 30.08 -3.00
CA LEU A 1118 -53.10 29.18 -2.44
C LEU A 1118 -52.57 28.15 -3.47
N THR A 1119 -53.43 27.61 -4.32
CA THR A 1119 -53.05 26.50 -5.21
C THR A 1119 -52.79 26.92 -6.65
N GLY A 1120 -53.26 28.11 -7.05
CA GLY A 1120 -53.23 28.58 -8.44
C GLY A 1120 -54.29 27.93 -9.35
N ARG A 1121 -55.12 27.02 -8.83
CA ARG A 1121 -56.19 26.33 -9.55
C ARG A 1121 -57.53 26.62 -8.88
N GLU A 1122 -58.57 26.82 -9.69
CA GLU A 1122 -59.92 27.07 -9.22
C GLU A 1122 -60.62 25.73 -8.92
N PRO A 1123 -61.24 25.56 -7.74
CA PRO A 1123 -61.92 24.33 -7.39
C PRO A 1123 -63.24 24.17 -8.15
N GLY A 1124 -63.74 22.94 -8.24
CA GLY A 1124 -65.08 22.69 -8.74
C GLY A 1124 -66.13 23.17 -7.73
N VAL A 1125 -67.12 23.94 -8.17
CA VAL A 1125 -68.22 24.41 -7.32
C VAL A 1125 -69.54 23.92 -7.89
N TYR A 1126 -70.31 23.16 -7.11
CA TYR A 1126 -71.53 22.49 -7.55
C TYR A 1126 -72.71 22.82 -6.63
N LEU A 1127 -73.83 23.25 -7.21
CA LEU A 1127 -75.10 23.42 -6.51
C LEU A 1127 -75.86 22.07 -6.50
N ARG A 1128 -76.12 21.54 -5.31
CA ARG A 1128 -76.89 20.31 -5.09
C ARG A 1128 -78.39 20.61 -5.10
N SER A 1129 -79.21 19.58 -5.35
CA SER A 1129 -80.68 19.69 -5.43
C SER A 1129 -81.36 20.10 -4.12
N ASP A 1130 -80.68 19.96 -2.98
CA ASP A 1130 -81.13 20.35 -1.64
C ASP A 1130 -80.72 21.81 -1.26
N GLY A 1131 -80.15 22.55 -2.22
CA GLY A 1131 -79.68 23.92 -2.03
C GLY A 1131 -78.31 24.03 -1.33
N THR A 1132 -77.61 22.92 -1.12
CA THR A 1132 -76.24 22.89 -0.60
C THR A 1132 -75.25 23.23 -1.73
N ILE A 1133 -74.23 24.05 -1.45
CA ILE A 1133 -73.14 24.32 -2.41
C ILE A 1133 -71.90 23.56 -1.95
N GLU A 1134 -71.42 22.67 -2.82
CA GLU A 1134 -70.26 21.81 -2.60
C GLU A 1134 -69.05 22.33 -3.38
N ILE A 1135 -67.89 22.29 -2.73
CA ILE A 1135 -66.59 22.65 -3.29
C ILE A 1135 -65.75 21.38 -3.35
N GLU A 1136 -65.34 20.98 -4.56
CA GLU A 1136 -64.54 19.78 -4.83
C GLU A 1136 -63.09 20.17 -5.18
N CYS A 1137 -62.14 19.59 -4.46
CA CYS A 1137 -60.71 19.70 -4.73
C CYS A 1137 -60.11 18.33 -5.10
N GLY A 1138 -59.42 18.27 -6.24
CA GLY A 1138 -58.65 17.11 -6.67
C GLY A 1138 -57.16 17.16 -6.28
N ARG A 1139 -56.38 16.21 -6.83
CA ARG A 1139 -54.94 16.08 -6.58
C ARG A 1139 -54.13 17.36 -6.87
N GLU A 1140 -54.45 18.05 -7.96
CA GLU A 1140 -53.74 19.30 -8.33
C GLU A 1140 -53.84 20.39 -7.25
N HIS A 1141 -54.97 20.46 -6.53
CA HIS A 1141 -55.15 21.40 -5.42
C HIS A 1141 -54.32 20.97 -4.20
N LEU A 1142 -54.27 19.66 -3.93
CA LEU A 1142 -53.44 19.10 -2.86
C LEU A 1142 -51.95 19.38 -3.11
N ASP A 1143 -51.47 19.20 -4.34
CA ASP A 1143 -50.10 19.52 -4.75
C ASP A 1143 -49.80 21.02 -4.59
N GLY A 1144 -50.80 21.89 -4.84
CA GLY A 1144 -50.72 23.32 -4.56
C GLY A 1144 -50.56 23.64 -3.07
N PHE A 1145 -51.36 23.00 -2.20
CA PHE A 1145 -51.21 23.13 -0.75
C PHE A 1145 -49.88 22.56 -0.24
N TRP A 1146 -49.34 21.53 -0.89
CA TRP A 1146 -48.07 20.90 -0.52
C TRP A 1146 -46.86 21.82 -0.69
N ARG A 1147 -46.99 22.94 -1.42
CA ARG A 1147 -45.93 23.94 -1.54
C ARG A 1147 -45.68 24.70 -0.24
N TYR A 1148 -46.63 24.72 0.68
CA TYR A 1148 -46.52 25.46 1.93
C TYR A 1148 -45.90 24.59 3.03
N LYS A 1149 -44.82 25.07 3.63
CA LYS A 1149 -44.05 24.37 4.66
C LYS A 1149 -44.93 23.92 5.82
N GLU A 1150 -45.92 24.72 6.18
CA GLU A 1150 -46.79 24.49 7.33
C GLU A 1150 -47.85 23.39 7.09
N LEU A 1151 -48.09 23.03 5.82
CA LEU A 1151 -49.01 21.96 5.43
C LEU A 1151 -48.27 20.70 4.96
N ALA A 1152 -47.03 20.85 4.48
CA ALA A 1152 -46.29 19.81 3.77
C ALA A 1152 -46.11 18.52 4.58
N ASP A 1153 -45.72 18.61 5.85
CA ASP A 1153 -45.49 17.43 6.71
C ASP A 1153 -46.78 16.63 6.95
N ALA A 1154 -47.91 17.32 7.12
CA ALA A 1154 -49.20 16.67 7.34
C ALA A 1154 -49.73 16.02 6.07
N ILE A 1155 -49.55 16.68 4.92
CA ILE A 1155 -49.87 16.12 3.60
C ILE A 1155 -49.01 14.88 3.35
N GLU A 1156 -47.70 14.95 3.60
CA GLU A 1156 -46.79 13.83 3.41
C GLU A 1156 -47.18 12.62 4.28
N LYS A 1157 -47.40 12.83 5.58
CA LYS A 1157 -47.86 11.77 6.49
C LYS A 1157 -49.20 11.17 6.08
N TRP A 1158 -50.13 11.98 5.57
CA TRP A 1158 -51.41 11.46 5.07
C TRP A 1158 -51.22 10.57 3.85
N LEU A 1159 -50.36 10.99 2.91
CA LEU A 1159 -50.06 10.22 1.71
C LEU A 1159 -49.32 8.92 2.06
N GLU A 1160 -48.40 8.95 3.03
CA GLU A 1160 -47.76 7.75 3.57
C GLU A 1160 -48.76 6.74 4.13
N GLN A 1161 -49.83 7.20 4.79
CA GLN A 1161 -50.85 6.34 5.39
C GLN A 1161 -51.92 5.85 4.40
N THR A 1162 -51.98 6.41 3.18
CA THR A 1162 -53.07 6.15 2.23
C THR A 1162 -52.64 5.59 0.87
N GLU A 1163 -51.36 5.61 0.52
CA GLU A 1163 -50.83 5.12 -0.78
C GLU A 1163 -50.30 3.68 -0.75
N GLY A 1164 -50.84 2.84 0.13
CA GLY A 1164 -50.49 1.41 0.24
C GLY A 1164 -51.05 0.54 -0.88
#